data_AF-A0A7L5DNW3-F1
#
_entry.id   AF-A0A7L5DNW3-F1
#
_cell.length_a   1.000
_cell.length_b   1.000
_cell.length_c   1.000
_cell.angle_alpha   90.00
_cell.angle_beta   90.00
_cell.angle_gamma   90.00
#
_symmetry.space_group_name_H-M   'P 1'
#
loop_
_entity.id
_entity.type
_entity.pdbx_description
1 polymer ?
#
loop_
_entity_poly.entity_id
_entity_poly.type
_entity_poly.pdbx_seq_one_letter_code
_entity_poly.pdbx_strand_id
1 'polypeptide(L)'
;MPRLYLLLFFLLLTSRLMAQSPVVQFPYPTSFTVAKDGSGNFKTIQEAVNSVRDLSQVQVLIYIKNGTYREKLVVPSWKTNISLIGESEAGTIITGDDYAGKPFPGGIDATGRAKFITYTTHTVLIEGNDIILENLTIENTANRNRQGPRVEQAVALHVEGDRCIVRHCRLLGHQDTLYMATSTSRQLYQDCYIEGTVDFLFGEATVVFQRCTIKSLANSWITAASTRPGQPFGFVFLDCALTADSSVTSVYLGRPWRPYARTVFIRTQMGPHIRPEGWDNWAKTTNYKTTFYAEYQSRGPGATPQQRVDWAKQLTDPEAAQYTLKRIFDSDSGWNPAPGLTYRRDTSFTVSSAYLNARKKHPQISIADPKLAKGVTVAANWPYCTRNGKTLFLDAFYPPVNPKKPRPAVLLIHGGGWRTGDRSMNVAMAKQLANAGYVAVTVDYRLSTDSLYPAAVHDLKDAVRWLRAQADTLGIDTSRIAAMGCSAGGQLAALLGTTGDLSALEGSGCTSGHSSIVQAIVDVDGLLAFDHPESGEGDDSRATSAATHWFGGPKTETVALWREASPLTYVNRTDTKPAPILILNSSVDRMHAGRDALLAVYKARGIYTEVYTFADAPHPFWLFNPWFEPTMQYTMAFLKRVLR
;
A
#
# COMPACT_ATOMS: atom_id res chain seq x y z
N MET A 1 -20.33 -36.04 68.69
CA MET A 1 -18.98 -36.23 69.27
C MET A 1 -17.98 -36.38 68.11
N PRO A 2 -16.74 -35.86 68.21
CA PRO A 2 -16.39 -34.53 67.72
C PRO A 2 -15.21 -34.52 66.70
N ARG A 3 -14.96 -33.34 66.12
CA ARG A 3 -13.66 -32.76 65.72
C ARG A 3 -12.45 -33.71 65.62
N LEU A 4 -12.02 -34.02 64.39
CA LEU A 4 -10.61 -34.16 64.00
C LEU A 4 -10.57 -34.24 62.46
N TYR A 5 -9.43 -33.92 61.82
CA TYR A 5 -9.20 -33.96 60.36
C TYR A 5 -9.53 -32.71 59.53
N LEU A 6 -9.36 -31.51 60.08
CA LEU A 6 -9.21 -30.29 59.27
C LEU A 6 -7.98 -29.49 59.71
N LEU A 7 -6.80 -30.13 59.77
CA LEU A 7 -5.55 -29.43 60.10
C LEU A 7 -4.26 -30.10 59.61
N LEU A 8 -4.32 -31.04 58.66
CA LEU A 8 -3.14 -31.78 58.17
C LEU A 8 -3.03 -31.88 56.64
N PHE A 9 -3.65 -30.96 55.91
CA PHE A 9 -3.47 -30.82 54.45
C PHE A 9 -3.03 -29.40 54.06
N PHE A 10 -2.25 -28.75 54.93
CA PHE A 10 -1.67 -27.42 54.70
C PHE A 10 -0.19 -27.35 55.11
N LEU A 11 0.56 -28.42 54.88
CA LEU A 11 2.02 -28.43 55.01
C LEU A 11 2.54 -29.59 54.16
N LEU A 12 2.92 -29.30 52.90
CA LEU A 12 3.86 -30.04 52.03
C LEU A 12 3.58 -29.80 50.52
N LEU A 13 3.42 -28.55 50.10
CA LEU A 13 3.83 -28.16 48.75
C LEU A 13 4.84 -27.02 48.88
N THR A 14 6.08 -27.41 49.16
CA THR A 14 7.23 -26.54 49.02
C THR A 14 7.36 -26.15 47.55
N SER A 15 7.21 -24.86 47.32
CA SER A 15 7.44 -24.16 46.07
C SER A 15 8.88 -24.40 45.59
N ARG A 16 9.07 -25.33 44.66
CA ARG A 16 10.19 -25.24 43.71
C ARG A 16 9.77 -24.32 42.57
N LEU A 17 9.84 -23.01 42.83
CA LEU A 17 9.98 -22.03 41.76
C LEU A 17 11.36 -22.26 41.12
N MET A 18 11.41 -23.11 40.09
CA MET A 18 12.48 -23.00 39.13
C MET A 18 12.31 -21.64 38.45
N ALA A 19 13.20 -20.70 38.74
CA ALA A 19 13.35 -19.51 37.94
C ALA A 19 13.70 -19.96 36.52
N GLN A 20 12.70 -20.05 35.64
CA GLN A 20 12.94 -20.09 34.21
C GLN A 20 13.57 -18.74 33.88
N SER A 21 14.86 -18.75 33.53
CA SER A 21 15.49 -17.60 32.89
C SER A 21 14.58 -17.18 31.72
N PRO A 22 14.26 -15.88 31.57
CA PRO A 22 13.47 -15.44 30.43
C PRO A 22 14.20 -15.90 29.17
N VAL A 23 13.53 -16.70 28.35
CA VAL A 23 14.02 -17.03 27.01
C VAL A 23 14.17 -15.69 26.30
N VAL A 24 15.41 -15.27 26.07
CA VAL A 24 15.71 -14.10 25.24
C VAL A 24 15.30 -14.49 23.83
N GLN A 25 14.06 -14.16 23.47
CA GLN A 25 13.54 -14.35 22.13
C GLN A 25 14.16 -13.25 21.27
N PHE A 26 15.28 -13.55 20.61
CA PHE A 26 15.84 -12.65 19.62
C PHE A 26 14.75 -12.35 18.57
N PRO A 27 14.46 -11.07 18.26
CA PRO A 27 13.50 -10.76 17.22
C PRO A 27 14.02 -11.33 15.90
N TYR A 28 13.29 -12.29 15.34
CA TYR A 28 13.60 -12.82 14.00
C TYR A 28 13.56 -11.65 13.01
N PRO A 29 14.52 -11.56 12.08
CA PRO A 29 14.54 -10.49 11.10
C PRO A 29 13.22 -10.46 10.32
N THR A 30 12.56 -9.31 10.32
CA THR A 30 11.33 -9.08 9.54
C THR A 30 11.64 -8.55 8.14
N SER A 31 12.92 -8.33 7.81
CA SER A 31 13.35 -7.98 6.46
C SER A 31 14.73 -8.53 6.10
N PHE A 32 14.91 -8.82 4.81
CA PHE A 32 16.15 -9.22 4.17
C PHE A 32 16.35 -8.42 2.88
N THR A 33 17.60 -8.14 2.52
CA THR A 33 17.98 -7.55 1.23
C THR A 33 18.74 -8.57 0.39
N VAL A 34 18.36 -8.72 -0.87
CA VAL A 34 19.06 -9.53 -1.87
C VAL A 34 19.75 -8.58 -2.85
N ALA A 35 21.07 -8.75 -3.03
CA ALA A 35 21.82 -7.96 -4.00
C ALA A 35 22.96 -8.77 -4.62
N LYS A 36 23.01 -8.84 -5.96
CA LYS A 36 24.02 -9.63 -6.68
C LYS A 36 25.45 -9.13 -6.46
N ASP A 37 25.60 -7.83 -6.18
CA ASP A 37 26.89 -7.18 -5.90
C ASP A 37 27.44 -7.49 -4.50
N GLY A 38 26.67 -8.20 -3.65
CA GLY A 38 27.06 -8.53 -2.28
C GLY A 38 26.76 -7.43 -1.25
N SER A 39 26.09 -6.35 -1.64
CA SER A 39 25.68 -5.27 -0.72
C SER A 39 24.43 -5.61 0.12
N GLY A 40 23.83 -6.78 -0.09
CA GLY A 40 22.66 -7.29 0.63
C GLY A 40 23.01 -8.39 1.62
N ASN A 41 22.00 -8.89 2.34
CA ASN A 41 22.13 -10.06 3.22
C ASN A 41 22.39 -11.34 2.43
N PHE A 42 21.82 -11.46 1.23
CA PHE A 42 21.96 -12.62 0.33
C PHE A 42 22.31 -12.20 -1.09
N LYS A 43 22.90 -13.11 -1.86
CA LYS A 43 23.19 -12.90 -3.29
C LYS A 43 22.08 -13.45 -4.18
N THR A 44 21.34 -14.44 -3.70
CA THR A 44 20.24 -15.09 -4.42
C THR A 44 18.92 -14.91 -3.68
N ILE A 45 17.82 -15.00 -4.42
CA ILE A 45 16.47 -14.88 -3.85
C ILE A 45 16.13 -16.16 -3.08
N GLN A 46 16.51 -17.33 -3.59
CA GLN A 46 16.25 -18.60 -2.92
C GLN A 46 16.90 -18.70 -1.53
N GLU A 47 18.13 -18.21 -1.35
CA GLU A 47 18.77 -18.15 -0.02
C GLU A 47 17.98 -17.31 0.97
N ALA A 48 17.43 -16.17 0.52
CA ALA A 48 16.61 -15.31 1.36
C ALA A 48 15.29 -16.01 1.75
N VAL A 49 14.60 -16.64 0.80
CA VAL A 49 13.37 -17.42 1.07
C VAL A 49 13.65 -18.56 2.05
N ASN A 50 14.75 -19.29 1.86
CA ASN A 50 15.14 -20.39 2.75
C ASN A 50 15.42 -19.91 4.18
N SER A 51 15.87 -18.66 4.35
CA SER A 51 16.22 -18.06 5.63
C SER A 51 15.01 -17.49 6.40
N VAL A 52 13.86 -17.31 5.74
CA VAL A 52 12.61 -16.96 6.42
C VAL A 52 12.21 -18.11 7.35
N ARG A 53 11.73 -17.81 8.56
CA ARG A 53 11.24 -18.84 9.49
C ARG A 53 10.08 -19.62 8.86
N ASP A 54 10.11 -20.94 8.97
CA ASP A 54 9.00 -21.80 8.55
C ASP A 54 7.72 -21.43 9.31
N LEU A 55 6.60 -21.44 8.60
CA LEU A 55 5.27 -21.10 9.11
C LEU A 55 5.28 -19.76 9.86
N SER A 56 5.99 -18.77 9.30
CA SER A 56 6.03 -17.42 9.86
C SER A 56 4.61 -16.90 10.07
N GLN A 57 4.35 -16.32 11.24
CA GLN A 57 3.09 -15.63 11.55
C GLN A 57 3.18 -14.12 11.29
N VAL A 58 4.35 -13.66 10.82
CA VAL A 58 4.65 -12.26 10.53
C VAL A 58 5.07 -12.16 9.08
N GLN A 59 4.60 -11.13 8.38
CA GLN A 59 5.04 -10.83 7.03
C GLN A 59 6.52 -10.47 7.02
N VAL A 60 7.34 -11.24 6.30
CA VAL A 60 8.77 -10.99 6.13
C VAL A 60 9.03 -10.38 4.75
N LEU A 61 9.66 -9.22 4.75
CA LEU A 61 10.04 -8.49 3.53
C LEU A 61 11.37 -9.02 2.98
N ILE A 62 11.41 -9.48 1.74
CA ILE A 62 12.63 -9.71 0.97
C ILE A 62 12.69 -8.62 -0.10
N TYR A 63 13.53 -7.62 0.13
CA TYR A 63 13.80 -6.55 -0.82
C TYR A 63 14.88 -6.99 -1.80
N ILE A 64 14.61 -6.93 -3.11
CA ILE A 64 15.47 -7.48 -4.16
C ILE A 64 15.98 -6.33 -5.02
N LYS A 65 17.28 -6.04 -4.93
CA LYS A 65 17.91 -4.99 -5.74
C LYS A 65 17.82 -5.27 -7.23
N ASN A 66 18.05 -4.24 -8.03
CA ASN A 66 18.12 -4.38 -9.48
C ASN A 66 19.20 -5.40 -9.89
N GLY A 67 18.86 -6.24 -10.86
CA GLY A 67 19.69 -7.31 -11.37
C GLY A 67 18.87 -8.38 -12.06
N THR A 68 19.52 -9.17 -12.91
CA THR A 68 18.94 -10.37 -13.52
C THR A 68 19.33 -11.61 -12.72
N TYR A 69 18.34 -12.23 -12.08
CA TYR A 69 18.45 -13.42 -11.22
C TYR A 69 18.00 -14.64 -12.02
N ARG A 70 18.97 -15.45 -12.49
CA ARG A 70 18.68 -16.71 -13.18
C ARG A 70 18.52 -17.81 -12.14
N GLU A 71 17.30 -17.95 -11.62
CA GLU A 71 16.96 -18.85 -10.53
C GLU A 71 15.69 -19.62 -10.88
N LYS A 72 15.67 -20.91 -10.54
CA LYS A 72 14.44 -21.71 -10.48
C LYS A 72 13.88 -21.58 -9.07
N LEU A 73 13.19 -20.47 -8.81
CA LEU A 73 12.77 -20.06 -7.48
C LEU A 73 11.55 -20.88 -7.02
N VAL A 74 11.63 -21.43 -5.83
CA VAL A 74 10.49 -22.10 -5.17
C VAL A 74 10.28 -21.47 -3.81
N VAL A 75 9.03 -21.08 -3.53
CA VAL A 75 8.54 -20.74 -2.18
C VAL A 75 7.68 -21.92 -1.71
N PRO A 76 8.26 -22.87 -0.94
CA PRO A 76 7.55 -24.07 -0.50
C PRO A 76 6.33 -23.77 0.35
N SER A 77 5.41 -24.73 0.47
CA SER A 77 4.15 -24.58 1.22
C SER A 77 4.33 -24.19 2.69
N TRP A 78 5.45 -24.56 3.31
CA TRP A 78 5.78 -24.18 4.70
C TRP A 78 6.45 -22.80 4.83
N LYS A 79 6.74 -22.10 3.73
CA LYS A 79 7.25 -20.72 3.72
C LYS A 79 6.09 -19.75 3.43
N THR A 80 5.41 -19.31 4.49
CA THR A 80 4.24 -18.41 4.42
C THR A 80 4.58 -16.97 4.80
N ASN A 81 3.71 -16.02 4.46
CA ASN A 81 3.84 -14.61 4.86
C ASN A 81 5.15 -13.97 4.38
N ILE A 82 5.44 -14.07 3.07
CA ILE A 82 6.64 -13.50 2.46
C ILE A 82 6.26 -12.45 1.42
N SER A 83 6.91 -11.29 1.48
CA SER A 83 6.84 -10.25 0.46
C SER A 83 8.13 -10.20 -0.34
N LEU A 84 8.11 -10.56 -1.62
CA LEU A 84 9.22 -10.36 -2.55
C LEU A 84 9.02 -9.03 -3.28
N ILE A 85 9.79 -8.01 -2.91
CA ILE A 85 9.63 -6.65 -3.43
C ILE A 85 10.89 -6.24 -4.19
N GLY A 86 10.77 -6.03 -5.50
CA GLY A 86 11.87 -5.56 -6.33
C GLY A 86 12.16 -4.06 -6.14
N GLU A 87 13.40 -3.67 -6.40
CA GLU A 87 13.83 -2.28 -6.46
C GLU A 87 13.15 -1.54 -7.62
N SER A 88 12.98 -2.22 -8.76
CA SER A 88 12.16 -1.71 -9.87
C SER A 88 11.59 -2.82 -10.73
N GLU A 89 10.38 -2.58 -11.26
CA GLU A 89 9.68 -3.47 -12.19
C GLU A 89 10.60 -3.93 -13.35
N ALA A 90 11.31 -2.99 -13.97
CA ALA A 90 12.14 -3.25 -15.15
C ALA A 90 13.57 -3.72 -14.83
N GLY A 91 14.09 -3.39 -13.64
CA GLY A 91 15.47 -3.66 -13.26
C GLY A 91 15.66 -4.91 -12.41
N THR A 92 14.65 -5.35 -11.66
CA THR A 92 14.68 -6.59 -10.88
C THR A 92 14.00 -7.71 -11.66
N ILE A 93 14.78 -8.62 -12.26
CA ILE A 93 14.28 -9.64 -13.20
C ILE A 93 14.62 -11.04 -12.69
N ILE A 94 13.63 -11.91 -12.52
CA ILE A 94 13.79 -13.35 -12.28
C ILE A 94 13.56 -14.07 -13.60
N THR A 95 14.54 -14.84 -14.09
CA THR A 95 14.54 -15.39 -15.46
C THR A 95 14.84 -16.88 -15.50
N GLY A 96 14.08 -17.61 -16.33
CA GLY A 96 14.26 -19.03 -16.64
C GLY A 96 14.06 -19.33 -18.12
N ASP A 97 14.28 -20.59 -18.50
CA ASP A 97 14.13 -21.08 -19.90
C ASP A 97 13.75 -22.57 -19.96
N ASP A 98 13.11 -23.09 -18.92
CA ASP A 98 12.60 -24.46 -18.93
C ASP A 98 11.29 -24.55 -19.72
N TYR A 99 11.12 -25.68 -20.41
CA TYR A 99 9.97 -25.92 -21.29
C TYR A 99 9.62 -27.39 -21.37
N ALA A 100 8.37 -27.70 -21.70
CA ALA A 100 7.88 -29.07 -21.77
C ALA A 100 8.62 -29.86 -22.86
N GLY A 101 9.14 -31.03 -22.48
CA GLY A 101 9.95 -31.87 -23.36
C GLY A 101 11.46 -31.61 -23.31
N LYS A 102 11.93 -30.52 -22.67
CA LYS A 102 13.36 -30.31 -22.37
C LYS A 102 13.82 -31.43 -21.42
N PRO A 103 14.98 -32.08 -21.65
CA PRO A 103 15.54 -33.05 -20.71
C PRO A 103 15.68 -32.46 -19.30
N PHE A 104 15.30 -33.22 -18.29
CA PHE A 104 15.41 -32.76 -16.91
C PHE A 104 16.89 -32.80 -16.46
N PRO A 105 17.43 -31.73 -15.84
CA PRO A 105 18.77 -31.75 -15.29
C PRO A 105 18.91 -32.87 -14.24
N GLY A 106 19.87 -33.77 -14.42
CA GLY A 106 20.02 -34.96 -13.56
C GLY A 106 19.29 -36.22 -14.05
N GLY A 107 18.67 -36.17 -15.23
CA GLY A 107 18.17 -37.34 -15.95
C GLY A 107 16.74 -37.74 -15.61
N ILE A 108 16.29 -37.59 -14.36
CA ILE A 108 14.90 -37.82 -13.91
C ILE A 108 14.50 -36.79 -12.86
N ASP A 109 13.25 -36.34 -12.89
CA ASP A 109 12.67 -35.47 -11.86
C ASP A 109 12.16 -36.26 -10.65
N ALA A 110 11.70 -35.55 -9.61
CA ALA A 110 11.14 -36.15 -8.39
C ALA A 110 9.90 -37.03 -8.63
N THR A 111 9.27 -36.94 -9.81
CA THR A 111 8.12 -37.76 -10.21
C THR A 111 8.52 -38.91 -11.13
N GLY A 112 9.82 -39.12 -11.36
CA GLY A 112 10.36 -40.18 -12.21
C GLY A 112 10.34 -39.87 -13.71
N ARG A 113 10.18 -38.59 -14.11
CA ARG A 113 10.13 -38.20 -15.53
C ARG A 113 11.48 -37.69 -16.03
N ALA A 114 11.89 -38.16 -17.22
CA ALA A 114 13.17 -37.75 -17.82
C ALA A 114 13.17 -36.39 -18.51
N LYS A 115 11.99 -35.79 -18.67
CA LYS A 115 11.78 -34.50 -19.34
C LYS A 115 10.85 -33.65 -18.52
N PHE A 116 11.05 -32.34 -18.56
CA PHE A 116 10.11 -31.38 -18.02
C PHE A 116 8.71 -31.58 -18.64
N ILE A 117 7.70 -31.39 -17.82
CA ILE A 117 6.30 -31.26 -18.22
C ILE A 117 5.84 -29.85 -17.86
N THR A 118 4.76 -29.34 -18.45
CA THR A 118 4.24 -27.97 -18.17
C THR A 118 4.34 -27.57 -16.70
N TYR A 119 3.86 -28.44 -15.82
CA TYR A 119 3.86 -28.26 -14.36
C TYR A 119 5.24 -27.94 -13.76
N THR A 120 6.32 -28.53 -14.29
CA THR A 120 7.70 -28.36 -13.80
C THR A 120 8.54 -27.36 -14.59
N THR A 121 7.95 -26.65 -15.57
CA THR A 121 8.67 -25.65 -16.42
C THR A 121 8.79 -24.25 -15.82
N HIS A 122 8.15 -24.01 -14.67
CA HIS A 122 8.12 -22.71 -14.00
C HIS A 122 9.51 -22.07 -13.84
N THR A 123 9.56 -20.75 -13.94
CA THR A 123 10.70 -19.97 -13.44
C THR A 123 10.53 -19.72 -11.94
N VAL A 124 9.31 -19.38 -11.51
CA VAL A 124 8.95 -19.20 -10.09
C VAL A 124 7.75 -20.08 -9.73
N LEU A 125 7.88 -20.83 -8.64
CA LEU A 125 6.80 -21.60 -7.99
C LEU A 125 6.45 -21.01 -6.63
N ILE A 126 5.16 -20.73 -6.41
CA ILE A 126 4.62 -20.28 -5.13
C ILE A 126 3.66 -21.33 -4.59
N GLU A 127 4.13 -22.16 -3.67
CA GLU A 127 3.31 -23.12 -2.91
C GLU A 127 2.85 -22.51 -1.56
N GLY A 128 3.63 -21.59 -1.01
CA GLY A 128 3.32 -20.91 0.26
C GLY A 128 2.09 -19.99 0.18
N ASN A 129 1.36 -19.90 1.29
CA ASN A 129 0.24 -18.96 1.44
C ASN A 129 0.72 -17.55 1.84
N ASP A 130 -0.12 -16.54 1.60
CA ASP A 130 0.11 -15.14 2.02
C ASP A 130 1.38 -14.53 1.41
N ILE A 131 1.57 -14.80 0.12
CA ILE A 131 2.74 -14.34 -0.64
C ILE A 131 2.41 -13.08 -1.42
N ILE A 132 3.30 -12.09 -1.33
CA ILE A 132 3.20 -10.83 -2.08
C ILE A 132 4.40 -10.73 -3.02
N LEU A 133 4.14 -10.49 -4.30
CA LEU A 133 5.15 -10.14 -5.30
C LEU A 133 4.89 -8.71 -5.75
N GLU A 134 5.87 -7.82 -5.66
CA GLU A 134 5.69 -6.42 -6.10
C GLU A 134 6.92 -5.87 -6.81
N ASN A 135 6.68 -5.02 -7.82
CA ASN A 135 7.71 -4.19 -8.46
C ASN A 135 8.90 -5.00 -9.02
N LEU A 136 8.62 -6.11 -9.71
CA LEU A 136 9.63 -6.98 -10.32
C LEU A 136 9.13 -7.62 -11.62
N THR A 137 10.05 -8.20 -12.40
CA THR A 137 9.74 -9.01 -13.59
C THR A 137 9.99 -10.49 -13.32
N ILE A 138 9.07 -11.35 -13.73
CA ILE A 138 9.26 -12.79 -13.84
C ILE A 138 9.11 -13.18 -15.30
N GLU A 139 10.11 -13.84 -15.86
CA GLU A 139 10.11 -14.25 -17.26
C GLU A 139 10.53 -15.69 -17.47
N ASN A 140 9.85 -16.36 -18.40
CA ASN A 140 10.37 -17.57 -19.03
C ASN A 140 10.69 -17.27 -20.50
N THR A 141 11.96 -17.44 -20.85
CA THR A 141 12.52 -17.04 -22.15
C THR A 141 12.55 -18.17 -23.17
N ALA A 142 12.04 -19.37 -22.83
CA ALA A 142 11.84 -20.43 -23.81
C ALA A 142 10.90 -19.91 -24.93
N ASN A 143 11.41 -19.82 -26.16
CA ASN A 143 10.83 -19.20 -27.38
C ASN A 143 11.16 -17.72 -27.67
N ARG A 144 11.84 -16.95 -26.79
CA ARG A 144 12.11 -15.51 -27.02
C ARG A 144 13.01 -15.25 -28.23
N ASN A 145 13.99 -16.13 -28.47
CA ASN A 145 14.93 -16.02 -29.58
C ASN A 145 14.65 -17.14 -30.59
N ARG A 146 13.80 -16.85 -31.59
CA ARG A 146 13.37 -17.79 -32.64
C ARG A 146 14.55 -18.28 -33.51
N GLN A 147 15.30 -19.26 -33.04
CA GLN A 147 16.27 -20.04 -33.80
C GLN A 147 16.22 -21.51 -33.33
N GLY A 148 15.10 -22.18 -33.55
CA GLY A 148 14.93 -23.59 -33.15
C GLY A 148 13.54 -24.15 -33.42
N PRO A 149 13.31 -25.45 -33.19
CA PRO A 149 11.99 -26.07 -33.28
C PRO A 149 11.01 -25.36 -32.34
N ARG A 150 9.74 -25.27 -32.73
CA ARG A 150 8.68 -24.71 -31.89
C ARG A 150 8.69 -25.39 -30.53
N VAL A 151 8.88 -24.61 -29.48
CA VAL A 151 8.84 -25.07 -28.11
C VAL A 151 7.43 -24.83 -27.57
N GLU A 152 6.85 -25.80 -26.89
CA GLU A 152 5.45 -25.75 -26.46
C GLU A 152 5.29 -24.93 -25.16
N GLN A 153 4.94 -25.59 -24.05
CA GLN A 153 4.58 -24.92 -22.79
C GLN A 153 5.81 -24.51 -21.97
N ALA A 154 5.82 -23.28 -21.47
CA ALA A 154 6.90 -22.75 -20.65
C ALA A 154 6.38 -21.69 -19.65
N VAL A 155 6.28 -22.09 -18.38
CA VAL A 155 5.66 -21.27 -17.34
C VAL A 155 6.66 -20.26 -16.78
N ALA A 156 6.26 -18.99 -16.68
CA ALA A 156 7.01 -17.95 -15.98
C ALA A 156 6.69 -18.03 -14.47
N LEU A 157 5.41 -17.93 -14.11
CA LEU A 157 4.94 -17.97 -12.73
C LEU A 157 3.90 -19.09 -12.56
N HIS A 158 4.12 -19.94 -11.56
CA HIS A 158 3.21 -21.01 -11.14
C HIS A 158 2.80 -20.76 -9.69
N VAL A 159 1.49 -20.62 -9.43
CA VAL A 159 0.94 -20.34 -8.09
C VAL A 159 -0.04 -21.41 -7.67
N GLU A 160 0.26 -22.05 -6.53
CA GLU A 160 -0.57 -23.04 -5.84
C GLU A 160 -1.06 -22.56 -4.48
N GLY A 161 -0.30 -21.70 -3.81
CA GLY A 161 -0.65 -21.13 -2.50
C GLY A 161 -1.86 -20.22 -2.56
N ASP A 162 -2.61 -20.15 -1.46
CA ASP A 162 -3.77 -19.26 -1.29
C ASP A 162 -3.34 -17.85 -0.84
N ARG A 163 -4.19 -16.87 -1.13
CA ARG A 163 -3.99 -15.45 -0.77
C ARG A 163 -2.72 -14.84 -1.36
N CYS A 164 -2.44 -15.16 -2.62
CA CYS A 164 -1.31 -14.61 -3.35
C CYS A 164 -1.66 -13.26 -3.97
N ILE A 165 -0.78 -12.26 -3.82
CA ILE A 165 -0.93 -10.93 -4.40
C ILE A 165 0.27 -10.66 -5.30
N VAL A 166 0.00 -10.24 -6.54
CA VAL A 166 1.01 -9.83 -7.52
C VAL A 166 0.69 -8.42 -7.98
N ARG A 167 1.57 -7.46 -7.73
CA ARG A 167 1.34 -6.03 -7.95
C ARG A 167 2.45 -5.37 -8.75
N HIS A 168 2.11 -4.56 -9.74
CA HIS A 168 3.11 -3.77 -10.48
C HIS A 168 4.27 -4.65 -11.00
N CYS A 169 3.93 -5.84 -11.48
CA CYS A 169 4.88 -6.83 -11.97
C CYS A 169 4.73 -7.04 -13.47
N ARG A 170 5.82 -7.50 -14.09
CA ARG A 170 5.81 -8.01 -15.48
C ARG A 170 5.89 -9.52 -15.46
N LEU A 171 4.92 -10.18 -16.09
CA LEU A 171 4.90 -11.64 -16.25
C LEU A 171 5.06 -11.95 -17.74
N LEU A 172 6.25 -12.37 -18.13
CA LEU A 172 6.65 -12.45 -19.54
C LEU A 172 6.87 -13.91 -19.96
N GLY A 173 6.22 -14.32 -21.04
CA GLY A 173 6.37 -15.66 -21.58
C GLY A 173 5.74 -15.80 -22.95
N HIS A 174 5.60 -17.05 -23.41
CA HIS A 174 4.92 -17.38 -24.65
C HIS A 174 3.69 -18.25 -24.35
N GLN A 175 3.78 -19.56 -24.55
CA GLN A 175 2.67 -20.47 -24.25
C GLN A 175 2.73 -20.86 -22.77
N ASP A 176 1.58 -20.85 -22.10
CA ASP A 176 1.41 -21.20 -20.68
C ASP A 176 2.18 -20.28 -19.70
N THR A 177 2.28 -18.97 -20.00
CA THR A 177 3.04 -17.99 -19.19
C THR A 177 2.70 -18.00 -17.69
N LEU A 178 1.42 -18.04 -17.32
CA LEU A 178 0.94 -17.96 -15.94
C LEU A 178 0.02 -19.15 -15.59
N TYR A 179 0.48 -19.99 -14.66
CA TYR A 179 -0.27 -21.15 -14.18
C TYR A 179 -0.87 -20.90 -12.80
N MET A 180 -2.20 -20.79 -12.74
CA MET A 180 -2.98 -20.51 -11.53
C MET A 180 -3.69 -21.80 -11.07
N ALA A 181 -2.96 -22.65 -10.35
CA ALA A 181 -3.09 -24.10 -10.51
C ALA A 181 -4.04 -24.83 -9.57
N THR A 182 -4.36 -24.31 -8.39
CA THR A 182 -5.18 -25.03 -7.40
C THR A 182 -6.55 -24.36 -7.18
N SER A 183 -7.62 -25.16 -7.11
CA SER A 183 -9.00 -24.67 -6.98
C SER A 183 -9.28 -24.00 -5.63
N THR A 184 -8.40 -24.22 -4.66
CA THR A 184 -8.44 -23.61 -3.33
C THR A 184 -7.61 -22.32 -3.24
N SER A 185 -6.83 -21.99 -4.27
CA SER A 185 -6.04 -20.77 -4.30
C SER A 185 -6.89 -19.59 -4.78
N ARG A 186 -6.76 -18.48 -4.05
CA ARG A 186 -7.26 -17.17 -4.43
C ARG A 186 -6.10 -16.22 -4.69
N GLN A 187 -6.16 -15.50 -5.81
CA GLN A 187 -5.03 -14.72 -6.30
C GLN A 187 -5.49 -13.37 -6.84
N LEU A 188 -4.78 -12.29 -6.49
CA LEU A 188 -4.99 -10.94 -7.02
C LEU A 188 -3.77 -10.50 -7.83
N TYR A 189 -3.97 -10.23 -9.12
CA TYR A 189 -3.00 -9.59 -10.00
C TYR A 189 -3.46 -8.15 -10.25
N GLN A 190 -2.67 -7.15 -9.87
CA GLN A 190 -3.09 -5.76 -9.90
C GLN A 190 -2.03 -4.87 -10.54
N ASP A 191 -2.45 -4.02 -11.49
CA ASP A 191 -1.56 -3.12 -12.24
C ASP A 191 -0.36 -3.85 -12.88
N CYS A 192 -0.55 -5.09 -13.31
CA CYS A 192 0.49 -5.91 -13.91
C CYS A 192 0.50 -5.79 -15.44
N TYR A 193 1.67 -6.01 -16.02
CA TYR A 193 1.82 -6.27 -17.46
C TYR A 193 2.05 -7.77 -17.67
N ILE A 194 1.24 -8.42 -18.50
CA ILE A 194 1.31 -9.85 -18.75
C ILE A 194 1.29 -10.10 -20.25
N GLU A 195 2.23 -10.89 -20.77
CA GLU A 195 2.27 -11.22 -22.20
C GLU A 195 2.40 -12.72 -22.48
N GLY A 196 1.88 -13.13 -23.63
CA GLY A 196 1.97 -14.52 -24.06
C GLY A 196 1.30 -14.81 -25.40
N THR A 197 1.24 -16.11 -25.72
CA THR A 197 0.70 -16.65 -26.97
C THR A 197 -0.48 -17.58 -26.67
N VAL A 198 -0.30 -18.90 -26.70
CA VAL A 198 -1.37 -19.89 -26.47
C VAL A 198 -1.60 -20.07 -24.98
N ASP A 199 -2.86 -20.01 -24.55
CA ASP A 199 -3.31 -20.37 -23.19
C ASP A 199 -2.49 -19.73 -22.07
N PHE A 200 -1.98 -18.51 -22.30
CA PHE A 200 -0.94 -17.98 -21.45
C PHE A 200 -1.44 -17.59 -20.05
N LEU A 201 -2.75 -17.59 -19.81
CA LEU A 201 -3.39 -17.55 -18.50
C LEU A 201 -4.25 -18.81 -18.31
N PHE A 202 -3.82 -19.78 -17.52
CA PHE A 202 -4.51 -21.08 -17.41
C PHE A 202 -4.52 -21.65 -15.98
N GLY A 203 -5.44 -22.58 -15.72
CA GLY A 203 -5.60 -23.25 -14.43
C GLY A 203 -7.00 -23.13 -13.79
N GLU A 204 -7.13 -23.54 -12.53
CA GLU A 204 -8.41 -23.72 -11.81
C GLU A 204 -8.67 -22.72 -10.67
N ALA A 205 -7.71 -21.88 -10.30
CA ALA A 205 -7.81 -20.96 -9.16
C ALA A 205 -8.91 -19.89 -9.33
N THR A 206 -9.30 -19.27 -8.21
CA THR A 206 -10.13 -18.06 -8.19
C THR A 206 -9.22 -16.84 -8.31
N VAL A 207 -9.29 -16.13 -9.44
CA VAL A 207 -8.30 -15.11 -9.78
C VAL A 207 -8.97 -13.81 -10.19
N VAL A 208 -8.47 -12.69 -9.65
CA VAL A 208 -8.82 -11.36 -10.15
C VAL A 208 -7.59 -10.71 -10.80
N PHE A 209 -7.72 -10.35 -12.07
CA PHE A 209 -6.85 -9.39 -12.73
C PHE A 209 -7.51 -8.02 -12.66
N GLN A 210 -6.85 -7.03 -12.06
CA GLN A 210 -7.39 -5.69 -11.89
C GLN A 210 -6.44 -4.66 -12.50
N ARG A 211 -6.91 -3.89 -13.48
CA ARG A 211 -6.11 -2.86 -14.18
C ARG A 211 -4.84 -3.40 -14.84
N CYS A 212 -4.83 -4.67 -15.21
CA CYS A 212 -3.69 -5.27 -15.90
C CYS A 212 -3.71 -4.93 -17.39
N THR A 213 -2.52 -4.82 -17.99
CA THR A 213 -2.35 -4.87 -19.44
C THR A 213 -2.00 -6.30 -19.84
N ILE A 214 -2.85 -6.89 -20.67
CA ILE A 214 -2.71 -8.26 -21.17
C ILE A 214 -2.36 -8.17 -22.66
N LYS A 215 -1.16 -8.62 -23.04
CA LYS A 215 -0.64 -8.46 -24.39
C LYS A 215 -0.49 -9.80 -25.11
N SER A 216 -1.18 -9.96 -26.24
CA SER A 216 -1.04 -11.12 -27.12
C SER A 216 0.11 -10.95 -28.10
N LEU A 217 0.99 -11.96 -28.16
CA LEU A 217 2.17 -11.99 -29.04
C LEU A 217 1.94 -12.85 -30.30
N ALA A 218 0.81 -13.55 -30.40
CA ALA A 218 0.42 -14.34 -31.56
C ALA A 218 -1.11 -14.41 -31.69
N ASN A 219 -1.60 -14.85 -32.86
CA ASN A 219 -3.00 -15.24 -33.02
C ASN A 219 -3.27 -16.51 -32.22
N SER A 220 -4.03 -16.40 -31.13
CA SER A 220 -4.10 -17.45 -30.09
C SER A 220 -5.31 -17.27 -29.15
N TRP A 221 -5.20 -17.77 -27.91
CA TRP A 221 -6.20 -17.69 -26.84
C TRP A 221 -5.57 -17.07 -25.59
N ILE A 222 -6.27 -16.11 -24.98
CA ILE A 222 -5.80 -15.47 -23.74
C ILE A 222 -5.94 -16.42 -22.56
N THR A 223 -7.14 -16.98 -22.35
CA THR A 223 -7.40 -17.85 -21.19
C THR A 223 -7.69 -19.31 -21.57
N ALA A 224 -7.24 -20.21 -20.69
CA ALA A 224 -7.63 -21.61 -20.67
C ALA A 224 -8.01 -22.05 -19.24
N ALA A 225 -9.17 -21.58 -18.78
CA ALA A 225 -9.65 -21.88 -17.43
C ALA A 225 -10.11 -23.33 -17.29
N SER A 226 -9.86 -23.92 -16.11
CA SER A 226 -10.29 -25.26 -15.70
C SER A 226 -11.00 -25.27 -14.35
N THR A 227 -11.73 -24.20 -14.05
CA THR A 227 -12.54 -24.03 -12.84
C THR A 227 -13.40 -25.27 -12.55
N ARG A 228 -13.40 -25.74 -11.30
CA ARG A 228 -14.12 -26.94 -10.86
C ARG A 228 -15.61 -26.67 -10.63
N PRO A 229 -16.46 -27.71 -10.68
CA PRO A 229 -17.85 -27.60 -10.26
C PRO A 229 -17.97 -27.02 -8.85
N GLY A 230 -18.92 -26.10 -8.65
CA GLY A 230 -19.18 -25.48 -7.34
C GLY A 230 -18.34 -24.24 -7.01
N GLN A 231 -17.26 -23.96 -7.75
CA GLN A 231 -16.54 -22.69 -7.60
C GLN A 231 -17.39 -21.53 -8.16
N PRO A 232 -17.76 -20.52 -7.36
CA PRO A 232 -18.61 -19.42 -7.81
C PRO A 232 -17.91 -18.50 -8.82
N PHE A 233 -16.59 -18.39 -8.70
CA PHE A 233 -15.72 -17.56 -9.53
C PHE A 233 -14.56 -18.38 -10.07
N GLY A 234 -14.07 -18.00 -11.25
CA GLY A 234 -12.83 -18.50 -11.86
C GLY A 234 -11.92 -17.32 -12.14
N PHE A 235 -11.66 -17.04 -13.41
CA PHE A 235 -10.89 -15.85 -13.80
C PHE A 235 -11.78 -14.63 -13.99
N VAL A 236 -11.45 -13.52 -13.33
CA VAL A 236 -12.19 -12.26 -13.42
C VAL A 236 -11.23 -11.14 -13.80
N PHE A 237 -11.53 -10.43 -14.88
CA PHE A 237 -10.77 -9.28 -15.36
C PHE A 237 -11.58 -8.01 -15.11
N LEU A 238 -11.06 -7.13 -14.27
CA LEU A 238 -11.67 -5.85 -13.89
C LEU A 238 -10.84 -4.70 -14.45
N ASP A 239 -11.44 -3.84 -15.27
CA ASP A 239 -10.82 -2.60 -15.76
C ASP A 239 -9.45 -2.83 -16.46
N CYS A 240 -9.28 -3.99 -17.11
CA CYS A 240 -8.05 -4.38 -17.80
C CYS A 240 -7.99 -3.83 -19.24
N ALA A 241 -6.83 -3.93 -19.87
CA ALA A 241 -6.64 -3.66 -21.29
C ALA A 241 -6.09 -4.89 -22.01
N LEU A 242 -6.76 -5.30 -23.10
CA LEU A 242 -6.28 -6.33 -24.02
C LEU A 242 -5.62 -5.64 -25.20
N THR A 243 -4.33 -5.91 -25.37
CA THR A 243 -3.47 -5.34 -26.42
C THR A 243 -2.78 -6.48 -27.17
N ALA A 244 -2.16 -6.18 -28.31
CA ALA A 244 -1.40 -7.18 -29.04
C ALA A 244 -0.25 -6.55 -29.81
N ASP A 245 0.71 -7.38 -30.22
CA ASP A 245 1.70 -7.00 -31.22
C ASP A 245 1.03 -6.64 -32.55
N SER A 246 1.68 -5.75 -33.31
CA SER A 246 1.10 -5.17 -34.53
C SER A 246 0.70 -6.20 -35.60
N SER A 247 1.36 -7.36 -35.65
CA SER A 247 1.06 -8.45 -36.58
C SER A 247 -0.08 -9.36 -36.12
N VAL A 248 -0.59 -9.19 -34.90
CA VAL A 248 -1.60 -10.05 -34.28
C VAL A 248 -2.98 -9.46 -34.50
N THR A 249 -3.87 -10.25 -35.11
CA THR A 249 -5.18 -9.78 -35.58
C THR A 249 -6.34 -10.72 -35.26
N SER A 250 -6.06 -11.94 -34.77
CA SER A 250 -7.06 -12.96 -34.53
C SER A 250 -6.78 -13.70 -33.22
N VAL A 251 -7.27 -13.13 -32.11
CA VAL A 251 -7.14 -13.68 -30.76
C VAL A 251 -8.52 -13.92 -30.15
N TYR A 252 -8.67 -15.05 -29.47
CA TYR A 252 -9.83 -15.36 -28.64
C TYR A 252 -9.59 -14.93 -27.18
N LEU A 253 -10.65 -14.45 -26.53
CA LEU A 253 -10.70 -14.17 -25.09
C LEU A 253 -10.36 -15.41 -24.25
N GLY A 254 -10.75 -16.59 -24.73
CA GLY A 254 -10.38 -17.85 -24.09
C GLY A 254 -11.07 -19.07 -24.67
N ARG A 255 -10.77 -20.22 -24.07
CA ARG A 255 -11.34 -21.53 -24.39
C ARG A 255 -11.41 -22.45 -23.15
N PRO A 256 -12.44 -23.31 -23.03
CA PRO A 256 -12.66 -24.09 -21.81
C PRO A 256 -11.78 -25.34 -21.78
N TRP A 257 -10.67 -25.28 -21.05
CA TRP A 257 -9.76 -26.43 -20.88
C TRP A 257 -10.48 -27.62 -20.21
N ARG A 258 -11.42 -27.33 -19.30
CA ARG A 258 -12.30 -28.32 -18.64
C ARG A 258 -13.76 -27.84 -18.63
N PRO A 259 -14.74 -28.75 -18.41
CA PRO A 259 -16.11 -28.37 -18.07
C PRO A 259 -16.15 -27.40 -16.89
N TYR A 260 -17.19 -26.56 -16.81
CA TYR A 260 -17.39 -25.56 -15.74
C TYR A 260 -16.38 -24.41 -15.69
N ALA A 261 -15.47 -24.30 -16.66
CA ALA A 261 -14.56 -23.16 -16.80
C ALA A 261 -15.32 -21.83 -16.65
N ARG A 262 -14.78 -20.90 -15.84
CA ARG A 262 -15.39 -19.57 -15.64
C ARG A 262 -14.38 -18.50 -16.00
N THR A 263 -14.77 -17.57 -16.86
CA THR A 263 -13.96 -16.40 -17.23
C THR A 263 -14.87 -15.22 -17.48
N VAL A 264 -14.60 -14.10 -16.83
CA VAL A 264 -15.46 -12.91 -16.90
C VAL A 264 -14.63 -11.65 -17.14
N PHE A 265 -14.98 -10.87 -18.15
CA PHE A 265 -14.35 -9.58 -18.47
C PHE A 265 -15.30 -8.41 -18.16
N ILE A 266 -14.91 -7.50 -17.27
CA ILE A 266 -15.73 -6.38 -16.79
C ILE A 266 -14.99 -5.09 -17.07
N ARG A 267 -15.63 -4.15 -17.79
CA ARG A 267 -15.09 -2.83 -18.16
C ARG A 267 -13.70 -2.92 -18.80
N THR A 268 -13.46 -3.97 -19.57
CA THR A 268 -12.16 -4.23 -20.19
C THR A 268 -12.07 -3.51 -21.52
N GLN A 269 -10.96 -2.81 -21.77
CA GLN A 269 -10.65 -2.22 -23.07
C GLN A 269 -10.10 -3.30 -24.00
N MET A 270 -10.76 -3.57 -25.13
CA MET A 270 -10.42 -4.63 -26.07
C MET A 270 -9.91 -4.06 -27.39
N GLY A 271 -8.66 -4.35 -27.74
CA GLY A 271 -8.06 -3.99 -29.02
C GLY A 271 -8.69 -4.74 -30.22
N PRO A 272 -8.41 -4.29 -31.45
CA PRO A 272 -9.08 -4.80 -32.67
C PRO A 272 -8.67 -6.22 -33.06
N HIS A 273 -7.65 -6.78 -32.40
CA HIS A 273 -7.18 -8.14 -32.61
C HIS A 273 -8.10 -9.20 -32.00
N ILE A 274 -9.02 -8.80 -31.10
CA ILE A 274 -9.98 -9.71 -30.50
C ILE A 274 -11.03 -10.09 -31.54
N ARG A 275 -11.20 -11.39 -31.75
CA ARG A 275 -12.15 -11.94 -32.70
C ARG A 275 -13.59 -11.59 -32.33
N PRO A 276 -14.48 -11.35 -33.31
CA PRO A 276 -15.88 -11.07 -33.01
C PRO A 276 -16.61 -12.17 -32.24
N GLU A 277 -16.29 -13.43 -32.52
CA GLU A 277 -16.87 -14.59 -31.81
C GLU A 277 -16.48 -14.58 -30.32
N GLY A 278 -15.37 -13.93 -29.97
CA GLY A 278 -14.83 -13.77 -28.62
C GLY A 278 -14.22 -15.05 -28.06
N TRP A 279 -14.94 -16.17 -28.09
CA TRP A 279 -14.56 -17.41 -27.39
C TRP A 279 -14.50 -18.60 -28.34
N ASP A 280 -13.60 -19.53 -28.05
CA ASP A 280 -13.46 -20.78 -28.79
C ASP A 280 -13.98 -21.97 -27.99
N ASN A 281 -14.51 -22.99 -28.66
CA ASN A 281 -15.17 -24.14 -28.04
C ASN A 281 -14.23 -25.35 -27.80
N TRP A 282 -12.90 -25.14 -27.85
CA TRP A 282 -11.90 -26.18 -27.67
C TRP A 282 -12.10 -27.33 -28.67
N ALA A 283 -12.15 -27.02 -29.96
CA ALA A 283 -12.37 -28.01 -31.04
C ALA A 283 -13.68 -28.82 -30.90
N LYS A 284 -14.82 -28.13 -30.81
CA LYS A 284 -16.19 -28.71 -30.76
C LYS A 284 -16.41 -29.75 -29.65
N THR A 285 -15.76 -29.59 -28.51
CA THR A 285 -16.08 -30.38 -27.30
C THR A 285 -17.44 -30.00 -26.72
N THR A 286 -17.94 -30.75 -25.74
CA THR A 286 -19.18 -30.42 -25.00
C THR A 286 -18.95 -29.46 -23.82
N ASN A 287 -17.70 -29.06 -23.54
CA ASN A 287 -17.35 -28.24 -22.36
C ASN A 287 -18.07 -26.87 -22.34
N TYR A 288 -18.32 -26.28 -23.51
CA TYR A 288 -19.01 -24.99 -23.61
C TYR A 288 -20.42 -25.02 -23.00
N LYS A 289 -21.04 -26.21 -22.88
CA LYS A 289 -22.39 -26.38 -22.31
C LYS A 289 -22.47 -26.09 -20.81
N THR A 290 -21.36 -26.22 -20.08
CA THR A 290 -21.30 -25.98 -18.64
C THR A 290 -20.39 -24.81 -18.26
N THR A 291 -19.73 -24.21 -19.25
CA THR A 291 -18.84 -23.07 -19.09
C THR A 291 -19.63 -21.80 -18.75
N PHE A 292 -19.05 -20.92 -17.95
CA PHE A 292 -19.59 -19.57 -17.71
C PHE A 292 -18.60 -18.53 -18.22
N TYR A 293 -18.77 -18.12 -19.48
CA TYR A 293 -18.01 -17.04 -20.09
C TYR A 293 -18.88 -15.82 -20.25
N ALA A 294 -18.42 -14.69 -19.70
CA ALA A 294 -19.24 -13.50 -19.66
C ALA A 294 -18.44 -12.20 -19.84
N GLU A 295 -19.14 -11.17 -20.32
CA GLU A 295 -18.63 -9.81 -20.45
C GLU A 295 -19.62 -8.81 -19.81
N TYR A 296 -19.10 -7.66 -19.37
CA TYR A 296 -19.93 -6.53 -18.92
C TYR A 296 -19.25 -5.21 -19.24
N GLN A 297 -19.91 -4.37 -20.03
CA GLN A 297 -19.46 -3.01 -20.37
C GLN A 297 -18.00 -2.92 -20.86
N SER A 298 -17.48 -3.98 -21.50
CA SER A 298 -16.21 -3.93 -22.23
C SER A 298 -16.29 -2.91 -23.36
N ARG A 299 -15.17 -2.29 -23.72
CA ARG A 299 -15.10 -1.16 -24.66
C ARG A 299 -14.00 -1.38 -25.69
N GLY A 300 -14.00 -0.59 -26.75
CA GLY A 300 -12.99 -0.65 -27.81
C GLY A 300 -13.40 -1.51 -29.01
N PRO A 301 -12.59 -1.51 -30.08
CA PRO A 301 -12.95 -2.15 -31.34
C PRO A 301 -13.13 -3.67 -31.27
N GLY A 302 -12.51 -4.35 -30.29
CA GLY A 302 -12.70 -5.80 -30.06
C GLY A 302 -13.92 -6.15 -29.20
N ALA A 303 -14.59 -5.15 -28.61
CA ALA A 303 -15.75 -5.35 -27.75
C ALA A 303 -17.03 -5.36 -28.60
N THR A 304 -17.32 -6.51 -29.23
CA THR A 304 -18.45 -6.71 -30.14
C THR A 304 -19.47 -7.72 -29.57
N PRO A 305 -20.19 -7.36 -28.48
CA PRO A 305 -21.03 -8.31 -27.74
C PRO A 305 -22.15 -8.96 -28.57
N GLN A 306 -22.64 -8.29 -29.62
CA GLN A 306 -23.67 -8.82 -30.51
C GLN A 306 -23.17 -9.91 -31.47
N GLN A 307 -21.84 -10.07 -31.62
CA GLN A 307 -21.22 -11.05 -32.52
C GLN A 307 -20.60 -12.23 -31.77
N ARG A 308 -20.73 -12.25 -30.44
CA ARG A 308 -20.21 -13.35 -29.61
C ARG A 308 -20.94 -14.64 -29.93
N VAL A 309 -20.25 -15.75 -29.66
CA VAL A 309 -20.88 -17.08 -29.62
C VAL A 309 -22.12 -17.08 -28.72
N ASP A 310 -23.13 -17.86 -29.11
CA ASP A 310 -24.46 -17.91 -28.47
C ASP A 310 -24.45 -18.38 -27.01
N TRP A 311 -23.43 -19.13 -26.61
CA TRP A 311 -23.22 -19.62 -25.25
C TRP A 311 -22.42 -18.65 -24.35
N ALA A 312 -21.97 -17.51 -24.86
CA ALA A 312 -21.40 -16.44 -24.05
C ALA A 312 -22.50 -15.54 -23.47
N LYS A 313 -22.26 -14.96 -22.29
CA LYS A 313 -23.23 -14.12 -21.58
C LYS A 313 -22.80 -12.65 -21.51
N GLN A 314 -23.72 -11.74 -21.76
CA GLN A 314 -23.58 -10.36 -21.28
C GLN A 314 -24.22 -10.27 -19.89
N LEU A 315 -23.47 -9.84 -18.89
CA LEU A 315 -24.02 -9.66 -17.54
C LEU A 315 -24.98 -8.47 -17.52
N THR A 316 -25.98 -8.55 -16.66
CA THR A 316 -26.82 -7.41 -16.27
C THR A 316 -26.15 -6.59 -15.16
N ASP A 317 -26.61 -5.35 -14.92
CA ASP A 317 -26.05 -4.50 -13.84
C ASP A 317 -26.09 -5.19 -12.46
N PRO A 318 -27.20 -5.85 -12.02
CA PRO A 318 -27.23 -6.55 -10.74
C PRO A 318 -26.26 -7.73 -10.67
N GLU A 319 -26.04 -8.43 -11.78
CA GLU A 319 -25.07 -9.53 -11.86
C GLU A 319 -23.64 -8.99 -11.83
N ALA A 320 -23.34 -7.92 -12.55
CA ALA A 320 -22.03 -7.27 -12.52
C ALA A 320 -21.70 -6.71 -11.13
N ALA A 321 -22.69 -6.17 -10.40
CA ALA A 321 -22.54 -5.71 -9.03
C ALA A 321 -22.11 -6.81 -8.04
N GLN A 322 -22.28 -8.09 -8.42
CA GLN A 322 -21.83 -9.23 -7.63
C GLN A 322 -20.30 -9.43 -7.68
N TYR A 323 -19.61 -8.88 -8.69
CA TYR A 323 -18.17 -9.05 -8.92
C TYR A 323 -17.34 -7.96 -8.23
N THR A 324 -17.40 -7.94 -6.90
CA THR A 324 -16.50 -7.11 -6.07
C THR A 324 -15.38 -7.97 -5.50
N LEU A 325 -14.20 -7.39 -5.24
CA LEU A 325 -13.07 -8.12 -4.62
C LEU A 325 -13.52 -8.84 -3.35
N LYS A 326 -14.32 -8.15 -2.52
CA LYS A 326 -14.94 -8.74 -1.34
C LYS A 326 -15.70 -10.00 -1.74
N ARG A 327 -16.75 -9.93 -2.56
CA ARG A 327 -17.55 -11.15 -2.85
C ARG A 327 -16.79 -12.25 -3.58
N ILE A 328 -15.79 -11.91 -4.38
CA ILE A 328 -14.98 -12.90 -5.11
C ILE A 328 -14.05 -13.68 -4.15
N PHE A 329 -13.48 -13.00 -3.15
CA PHE A 329 -12.50 -13.59 -2.24
C PHE A 329 -13.04 -13.95 -0.86
N ASP A 330 -14.16 -13.36 -0.43
CA ASP A 330 -14.85 -13.53 0.86
C ASP A 330 -15.78 -14.76 0.85
N SER A 331 -15.33 -15.85 0.22
CA SER A 331 -15.91 -17.17 0.47
C SER A 331 -15.33 -17.69 1.79
N ASP A 332 -16.15 -17.65 2.85
CA ASP A 332 -15.98 -18.27 4.19
C ASP A 332 -14.75 -17.90 5.03
N SER A 333 -13.79 -17.14 4.52
CA SER A 333 -12.47 -16.94 5.16
C SER A 333 -12.02 -15.48 5.31
N GLY A 334 -12.85 -14.49 4.95
CA GLY A 334 -12.61 -13.08 5.29
C GLY A 334 -11.44 -12.38 4.59
N TRP A 335 -10.80 -12.98 3.58
CA TRP A 335 -9.64 -12.38 2.92
C TRP A 335 -10.01 -11.13 2.11
N ASN A 336 -9.37 -10.00 2.41
CA ASN A 336 -9.52 -8.73 1.69
C ASN A 336 -8.15 -8.16 1.28
N PRO A 337 -7.65 -8.46 0.07
CA PRO A 337 -6.24 -8.24 -0.30
C PRO A 337 -5.76 -6.78 -0.41
N ALA A 338 -6.65 -5.78 -0.43
CA ALA A 338 -6.23 -4.37 -0.37
C ALA A 338 -7.43 -3.45 -0.14
N PRO A 339 -7.72 -3.09 1.12
CA PRO A 339 -8.54 -1.92 1.32
C PRO A 339 -7.80 -0.66 0.86
N GLY A 340 -6.49 -0.51 1.12
CA GLY A 340 -5.75 0.76 1.05
C GLY A 340 -5.29 1.26 -0.32
N LEU A 341 -4.47 0.47 -1.01
CA LEU A 341 -3.70 0.89 -2.19
C LEU A 341 -4.55 0.83 -3.48
N THR A 342 -4.69 1.98 -4.13
CA THR A 342 -5.40 2.13 -5.41
C THR A 342 -4.53 2.69 -6.53
N TYR A 343 -3.37 3.26 -6.17
CA TYR A 343 -2.43 4.04 -6.98
C TYR A 343 -3.08 5.17 -7.80
N ARG A 344 -4.31 5.53 -7.44
CA ARG A 344 -5.04 6.68 -7.95
C ARG A 344 -5.21 7.67 -6.82
N ARG A 345 -4.79 8.90 -7.08
CA ARG A 345 -5.00 9.99 -6.14
C ARG A 345 -6.50 10.12 -5.85
N ASP A 346 -6.85 10.03 -4.58
CA ASP A 346 -8.18 10.40 -4.12
C ASP A 346 -8.23 11.92 -4.04
N THR A 347 -9.16 12.52 -4.80
CA THR A 347 -9.36 13.97 -4.88
C THR A 347 -10.72 14.38 -4.32
N SER A 348 -11.37 13.49 -3.56
CA SER A 348 -12.73 13.73 -3.03
C SER A 348 -12.75 14.80 -1.93
N PHE A 349 -11.68 14.94 -1.17
CA PHE A 349 -11.55 15.94 -0.10
C PHE A 349 -10.77 17.16 -0.60
N THR A 350 -11.46 18.30 -0.66
CA THR A 350 -10.94 19.62 -1.03
C THR A 350 -11.54 20.68 -0.10
N VAL A 351 -11.00 21.90 -0.08
CA VAL A 351 -11.59 23.03 0.67
C VAL A 351 -13.05 23.25 0.24
N SER A 352 -13.34 23.17 -1.07
CA SER A 352 -14.69 23.34 -1.60
C SER A 352 -15.65 22.22 -1.18
N SER A 353 -15.24 20.95 -1.26
CA SER A 353 -16.11 19.83 -0.85
C SER A 353 -16.33 19.82 0.67
N ALA A 354 -15.30 20.17 1.46
CA ALA A 354 -15.41 20.37 2.89
C ALA A 354 -16.39 21.50 3.25
N TYR A 355 -16.32 22.64 2.54
CA TYR A 355 -17.24 23.77 2.74
C TYR A 355 -18.69 23.39 2.45
N LEU A 356 -18.94 22.76 1.30
CA LEU A 356 -20.29 22.32 0.91
C LEU A 356 -20.89 21.33 1.93
N ASN A 357 -20.06 20.49 2.55
CA ASN A 357 -20.49 19.58 3.59
C ASN A 357 -20.76 20.32 4.92
N ALA A 358 -19.79 21.09 5.41
CA ALA A 358 -19.89 21.80 6.68
C ALA A 358 -21.05 22.81 6.72
N ARG A 359 -21.33 23.50 5.59
CA ARG A 359 -22.41 24.48 5.49
C ARG A 359 -23.81 23.87 5.71
N LYS A 360 -23.99 22.56 5.55
CA LYS A 360 -25.26 21.88 5.84
C LYS A 360 -25.67 22.00 7.31
N LYS A 361 -24.70 22.03 8.23
CA LYS A 361 -24.91 22.18 9.67
C LYS A 361 -24.55 23.58 10.18
N HIS A 362 -23.67 24.29 9.48
CA HIS A 362 -23.22 25.65 9.84
C HIS A 362 -23.42 26.60 8.66
N PRO A 363 -24.65 27.05 8.37
CA PRO A 363 -24.96 27.85 7.19
C PRO A 363 -24.23 29.21 7.15
N GLN A 364 -23.80 29.72 8.31
CA GLN A 364 -23.13 31.00 8.49
C GLN A 364 -21.64 31.03 8.12
N ILE A 365 -21.02 29.87 7.84
CA ILE A 365 -19.57 29.79 7.63
C ILE A 365 -19.16 30.37 6.27
N SER A 366 -17.92 30.85 6.19
CA SER A 366 -17.25 31.23 4.94
C SER A 366 -15.87 30.59 4.87
N ILE A 367 -15.37 30.36 3.64
CA ILE A 367 -14.01 29.86 3.42
C ILE A 367 -13.00 30.92 3.87
N ALA A 368 -12.01 30.51 4.64
CA ALA A 368 -10.91 31.38 5.04
C ALA A 368 -9.99 31.67 3.84
N ASP A 369 -9.85 32.94 3.48
CA ASP A 369 -8.91 33.39 2.45
C ASP A 369 -8.26 34.73 2.86
N PRO A 370 -7.28 34.70 3.77
CA PRO A 370 -6.57 35.90 4.18
C PRO A 370 -5.80 36.49 3.00
N LYS A 371 -5.76 37.82 2.91
CA LYS A 371 -4.94 38.51 1.91
C LYS A 371 -3.46 38.37 2.25
N LEU A 372 -2.63 38.13 1.24
CA LEU A 372 -1.19 38.09 1.40
C LEU A 372 -0.64 39.51 1.53
N ALA A 373 0.25 39.74 2.50
CA ALA A 373 0.86 41.02 2.75
C ALA A 373 1.83 41.39 1.61
N LYS A 374 1.94 42.70 1.34
CA LYS A 374 2.86 43.22 0.32
C LYS A 374 4.31 42.83 0.66
N GLY A 375 5.00 42.23 -0.30
CA GLY A 375 6.40 41.82 -0.16
C GLY A 375 6.62 40.37 0.28
N VAL A 376 5.56 39.62 0.62
CA VAL A 376 5.67 38.16 0.78
C VAL A 376 5.79 37.50 -0.59
N THR A 377 6.74 36.59 -0.73
CA THR A 377 6.98 35.80 -1.94
C THR A 377 6.28 34.45 -1.82
N VAL A 378 5.73 33.96 -2.94
CA VAL A 378 5.20 32.60 -3.07
C VAL A 378 6.00 31.86 -4.13
N ALA A 379 6.70 30.81 -3.72
CA ALA A 379 7.41 29.89 -4.61
C ALA A 379 6.67 28.55 -4.62
N ALA A 380 6.05 28.20 -5.74
CA ALA A 380 5.20 27.01 -5.86
C ALA A 380 5.91 25.87 -6.60
N ASN A 381 5.43 24.64 -6.36
CA ASN A 381 5.82 23.42 -7.06
C ASN A 381 7.32 23.10 -6.96
N TRP A 382 7.93 23.32 -5.81
CA TRP A 382 9.32 22.94 -5.61
C TRP A 382 9.40 21.44 -5.30
N PRO A 383 10.14 20.65 -6.10
CA PRO A 383 10.34 19.25 -5.80
C PRO A 383 11.27 19.11 -4.59
N TYR A 384 10.86 18.31 -3.61
CA TYR A 384 11.72 18.06 -2.44
C TYR A 384 12.19 16.61 -2.33
N CYS A 385 11.49 15.67 -2.97
CA CYS A 385 11.88 14.27 -2.97
C CYS A 385 11.25 13.55 -4.17
N THR A 386 12.01 12.64 -4.80
CA THR A 386 11.47 11.71 -5.82
C THR A 386 11.73 10.29 -5.36
N ARG A 387 10.67 9.49 -5.24
CA ARG A 387 10.72 8.08 -4.84
C ARG A 387 9.89 7.25 -5.80
N ASN A 388 10.45 6.15 -6.29
CA ASN A 388 9.77 5.24 -7.22
C ASN A 388 9.13 5.97 -8.42
N GLY A 389 9.85 6.94 -9.00
CA GLY A 389 9.36 7.75 -10.12
C GLY A 389 8.29 8.79 -9.79
N LYS A 390 7.88 8.94 -8.52
CA LYS A 390 6.93 9.96 -8.06
C LYS A 390 7.65 11.08 -7.34
N THR A 391 7.46 12.30 -7.83
CA THR A 391 8.01 13.52 -7.22
C THR A 391 6.98 14.13 -6.27
N LEU A 392 7.42 14.43 -5.05
CA LEU A 392 6.65 15.15 -4.04
C LEU A 392 7.04 16.63 -4.05
N PHE A 393 6.04 17.49 -3.90
CA PHE A 393 6.17 18.93 -4.05
C PHE A 393 5.79 19.68 -2.78
N LEU A 394 6.30 20.90 -2.68
CA LEU A 394 5.95 21.87 -1.66
C LEU A 394 5.77 23.27 -2.27
N ASP A 395 5.07 24.13 -1.55
CA ASP A 395 4.96 25.56 -1.86
C ASP A 395 5.44 26.37 -0.65
N ALA A 396 6.31 27.36 -0.87
CA ALA A 396 6.89 28.21 0.17
C ALA A 396 6.33 29.64 0.11
N PHE A 397 5.92 30.14 1.27
CA PHE A 397 5.41 31.49 1.51
C PHE A 397 6.35 32.16 2.51
N TYR A 398 7.07 33.20 2.09
CA TYR A 398 8.10 33.79 2.94
C TYR A 398 8.23 35.30 2.74
N PRO A 399 8.48 36.06 3.84
CA PRO A 399 8.80 37.48 3.75
C PRO A 399 10.17 37.69 3.06
N PRO A 400 10.55 38.95 2.73
CA PRO A 400 11.84 39.23 2.12
C PRO A 400 13.01 38.66 2.94
N VAL A 401 13.91 37.95 2.25
CA VAL A 401 15.07 37.28 2.85
C VAL A 401 16.06 38.32 3.37
N ASN A 402 16.45 38.17 4.63
CA ASN A 402 17.51 38.97 5.25
C ASN A 402 18.48 38.03 5.97
N PRO A 403 19.68 37.78 5.41
CA PRO A 403 20.66 36.86 6.00
C PRO A 403 21.08 37.22 7.44
N LYS A 404 20.94 38.49 7.86
CA LYS A 404 21.26 38.94 9.22
C LYS A 404 20.12 38.71 10.22
N LYS A 405 18.94 38.34 9.74
CA LYS A 405 17.73 38.12 10.56
C LYS A 405 16.99 36.87 10.08
N PRO A 406 17.61 35.67 10.22
CA PRO A 406 16.93 34.43 9.87
C PRO A 406 15.68 34.24 10.72
N ARG A 407 14.68 33.58 10.14
CA ARG A 407 13.31 33.52 10.67
C ARG A 407 12.91 32.10 11.02
N PRO A 408 12.00 31.90 11.99
CA PRO A 408 11.40 30.60 12.22
C PRO A 408 10.62 30.12 11.00
N ALA A 409 10.64 28.80 10.77
CA ALA A 409 9.91 28.14 9.70
C ALA A 409 8.81 27.22 10.24
N VAL A 410 7.73 27.05 9.46
CA VAL A 410 6.60 26.17 9.80
C VAL A 410 6.28 25.28 8.59
N LEU A 411 6.44 23.97 8.76
CA LEU A 411 5.98 22.97 7.80
C LEU A 411 4.49 22.68 8.05
N LEU A 412 3.66 22.88 7.03
CA LEU A 412 2.20 22.77 7.07
C LEU A 412 1.71 21.48 6.41
N ILE A 413 1.27 20.53 7.21
CA ILE A 413 0.90 19.17 6.80
C ILE A 413 -0.62 19.08 6.64
N HIS A 414 -1.09 18.73 5.44
CA HIS A 414 -2.52 18.73 5.14
C HIS A 414 -3.23 17.50 5.74
N GLY A 415 -4.52 17.66 6.02
CA GLY A 415 -5.41 16.58 6.44
C GLY A 415 -5.97 15.75 5.27
N GLY A 416 -7.00 14.94 5.55
CA GLY A 416 -7.64 14.08 4.54
C GLY A 416 -7.50 12.58 4.82
N GLY A 417 -7.41 12.20 6.10
CA GLY A 417 -7.40 10.78 6.52
C GLY A 417 -6.25 9.98 5.90
N TRP A 418 -5.08 10.59 5.75
CA TRP A 418 -3.90 10.02 5.07
C TRP A 418 -4.13 9.60 3.61
N ARG A 419 -5.35 9.73 3.08
CA ARG A 419 -5.81 9.09 1.85
C ARG A 419 -6.02 10.05 0.69
N THR A 420 -6.47 11.26 1.01
CA THR A 420 -6.89 12.32 0.09
C THR A 420 -6.35 13.67 0.58
N GLY A 421 -6.54 14.73 -0.20
CA GLY A 421 -6.10 16.08 0.12
C GLY A 421 -4.73 16.39 -0.45
N ASP A 422 -4.28 17.64 -0.28
CA ASP A 422 -2.99 18.12 -0.78
C ASP A 422 -2.51 19.42 -0.12
N ARG A 423 -1.29 19.84 -0.48
CA ARG A 423 -0.68 21.06 0.07
C ARG A 423 -1.50 22.34 -0.14
N SER A 424 -2.39 22.39 -1.14
CA SER A 424 -3.22 23.59 -1.40
C SER A 424 -4.21 23.86 -0.26
N MET A 425 -4.57 22.83 0.51
CA MET A 425 -5.52 22.94 1.62
C MET A 425 -5.01 23.86 2.75
N ASN A 426 -3.70 24.04 2.87
CA ASN A 426 -3.08 24.82 3.94
C ASN A 426 -2.66 26.23 3.51
N VAL A 427 -2.99 26.65 2.27
CA VAL A 427 -2.58 27.95 1.72
C VAL A 427 -3.05 29.13 2.58
N ALA A 428 -4.28 29.09 3.12
CA ALA A 428 -4.79 30.15 3.98
C ALA A 428 -3.92 30.34 5.23
N MET A 429 -3.55 29.25 5.91
CA MET A 429 -2.66 29.29 7.08
C MET A 429 -1.25 29.75 6.70
N ALA A 430 -0.72 29.30 5.56
CA ALA A 430 0.59 29.71 5.06
C ALA A 430 0.66 31.22 4.81
N LYS A 431 -0.38 31.81 4.22
CA LYS A 431 -0.50 33.26 4.03
C LYS A 431 -0.47 34.00 5.37
N GLN A 432 -1.23 33.55 6.38
CA GLN A 432 -1.23 34.20 7.71
C GLN A 432 0.13 34.11 8.41
N LEU A 433 0.77 32.95 8.40
CA LEU A 433 2.10 32.77 9.01
C LEU A 433 3.15 33.63 8.31
N ALA A 434 3.13 33.68 6.97
CA ALA A 434 4.06 34.53 6.22
C ALA A 434 3.83 36.02 6.49
N ASN A 435 2.58 36.46 6.61
CA ASN A 435 2.22 37.83 7.03
C ASN A 435 2.75 38.16 8.43
N ALA A 436 2.79 37.17 9.34
CA ALA A 436 3.36 37.30 10.68
C ALA A 436 4.90 37.18 10.71
N GLY A 437 5.55 36.98 9.56
CA GLY A 437 7.00 37.00 9.42
C GLY A 437 7.68 35.64 9.55
N TYR A 438 6.94 34.54 9.48
CA TYR A 438 7.48 33.17 9.42
C TYR A 438 7.77 32.75 7.97
N VAL A 439 8.63 31.76 7.78
CA VAL A 439 8.70 31.01 6.52
C VAL A 439 7.69 29.86 6.61
N ALA A 440 6.62 29.90 5.83
CA ALA A 440 5.57 28.88 5.86
C ALA A 440 5.63 28.00 4.61
N VAL A 441 5.66 26.69 4.78
CA VAL A 441 5.80 25.74 3.67
C VAL A 441 4.69 24.70 3.71
N THR A 442 3.84 24.66 2.69
CA THR A 442 2.84 23.60 2.53
C THR A 442 3.44 22.43 1.77
N VAL A 443 3.12 21.19 2.16
CA VAL A 443 3.83 20.00 1.67
C VAL A 443 2.87 18.88 1.23
N ASP A 444 3.17 18.23 0.11
CA ASP A 444 2.58 16.94 -0.26
C ASP A 444 3.32 15.79 0.41
N TYR A 445 2.62 14.73 0.77
CA TYR A 445 3.19 13.45 1.21
C TYR A 445 2.49 12.30 0.49
N ARG A 446 3.11 11.11 0.43
CA ARG A 446 2.45 9.94 -0.18
C ARG A 446 1.24 9.52 0.63
N LEU A 447 0.09 9.44 -0.04
CA LEU A 447 -1.20 9.09 0.54
C LEU A 447 -1.38 7.56 0.60
N SER A 448 -2.31 7.07 1.42
CA SER A 448 -2.63 5.64 1.57
C SER A 448 -3.15 4.96 0.31
N THR A 449 -3.59 5.75 -0.68
CA THR A 449 -3.86 5.25 -2.03
C THR A 449 -2.59 4.82 -2.76
N ASP A 450 -1.44 5.41 -2.43
CA ASP A 450 -0.16 5.22 -3.10
C ASP A 450 0.85 4.42 -2.27
N SER A 451 0.91 4.66 -0.96
CA SER A 451 1.87 4.01 -0.06
C SER A 451 1.29 3.87 1.33
N LEU A 452 1.56 2.74 1.98
CA LEU A 452 1.14 2.49 3.35
C LEU A 452 2.09 3.17 4.36
N TYR A 453 1.67 3.22 5.63
CA TYR A 453 2.56 3.56 6.74
C TYR A 453 3.86 2.72 6.69
N PRO A 454 5.07 3.29 6.94
CA PRO A 454 5.37 4.65 7.41
C PRO A 454 5.73 5.67 6.31
N ALA A 455 5.36 5.44 5.05
CA ALA A 455 5.80 6.25 3.91
C ALA A 455 5.65 7.77 4.09
N ALA A 456 4.47 8.23 4.53
CA ALA A 456 4.18 9.64 4.78
C ALA A 456 5.10 10.26 5.85
N VAL A 457 5.46 9.50 6.89
CA VAL A 457 6.37 9.96 7.96
C VAL A 457 7.76 10.20 7.39
N HIS A 458 8.26 9.28 6.57
CA HIS A 458 9.55 9.42 5.92
C HIS A 458 9.59 10.62 4.96
N ASP A 459 8.49 10.86 4.24
CA ASP A 459 8.38 11.98 3.30
C ASP A 459 8.42 13.32 4.07
N LEU A 460 7.71 13.41 5.20
CA LEU A 460 7.70 14.62 6.03
C LEU A 460 9.03 14.89 6.72
N LYS A 461 9.75 13.84 7.15
CA LYS A 461 11.11 13.99 7.65
C LYS A 461 12.05 14.53 6.57
N ASP A 462 11.91 14.08 5.33
CA ASP A 462 12.64 14.65 4.21
C ASP A 462 12.27 16.11 3.93
N ALA A 463 11.01 16.49 4.06
CA ALA A 463 10.61 17.88 3.93
C ALA A 463 11.27 18.79 4.99
N VAL A 464 11.41 18.30 6.24
CA VAL A 464 12.15 19.04 7.29
C VAL A 464 13.64 19.15 6.96
N ARG A 465 14.27 18.08 6.47
CA ARG A 465 15.68 18.12 6.04
C ARG A 465 15.88 19.07 4.86
N TRP A 466 14.95 19.05 3.91
CA TRP A 466 14.93 19.95 2.77
C TRP A 466 14.80 21.41 3.22
N LEU A 467 13.94 21.72 4.21
CA LEU A 467 13.86 23.08 4.78
C LEU A 467 15.20 23.56 5.33
N ARG A 468 15.93 22.67 6.02
CA ARG A 468 17.28 22.98 6.53
C ARG A 468 18.29 23.18 5.41
N ALA A 469 18.23 22.35 4.36
CA ALA A 469 19.08 22.51 3.19
C ALA A 469 18.82 23.81 2.42
N GLN A 470 17.58 24.33 2.48
CA GLN A 470 17.18 25.59 1.83
C GLN A 470 17.23 26.81 2.76
N ALA A 471 17.93 26.71 3.90
CA ALA A 471 17.90 27.75 4.92
C ALA A 471 18.40 29.10 4.39
N ASP A 472 19.49 29.12 3.63
CA ASP A 472 20.03 30.36 3.05
C ASP A 472 19.10 30.94 1.98
N THR A 473 18.51 30.09 1.14
CA THR A 473 17.58 30.48 0.08
C THR A 473 16.32 31.13 0.64
N LEU A 474 15.79 30.59 1.74
CA LEU A 474 14.51 31.00 2.33
C LEU A 474 14.68 31.93 3.54
N GLY A 475 15.91 32.16 4.01
CA GLY A 475 16.19 32.94 5.22
C GLY A 475 15.71 32.27 6.51
N ILE A 476 15.85 30.95 6.61
CA ILE A 476 15.38 30.14 7.74
C ILE A 476 16.46 30.06 8.82
N ASP A 477 16.03 30.15 10.08
CA ASP A 477 16.82 29.71 11.21
C ASP A 477 16.60 28.21 11.43
N THR A 478 17.61 27.39 11.16
CA THR A 478 17.51 25.92 11.21
C THR A 478 17.29 25.36 12.62
N SER A 479 17.48 26.19 13.65
CA SER A 479 17.18 25.87 15.04
C SER A 479 15.73 26.15 15.44
N ARG A 480 14.93 26.76 14.56
CA ARG A 480 13.56 27.20 14.83
C ARG A 480 12.57 26.73 13.77
N ILE A 481 12.39 25.41 13.66
CA ILE A 481 11.46 24.80 12.70
C ILE A 481 10.31 24.14 13.45
N ALA A 482 9.07 24.50 13.15
CA ALA A 482 7.86 23.85 13.67
C ALA A 482 7.20 22.95 12.62
N ALA A 483 6.47 21.94 13.10
CA ALA A 483 5.49 21.21 12.31
C ALA A 483 4.08 21.58 12.77
N MET A 484 3.24 21.99 11.83
CA MET A 484 1.83 22.25 12.04
C MET A 484 1.03 21.35 11.11
N GLY A 485 0.00 20.68 11.60
CA GLY A 485 -0.84 19.88 10.73
C GLY A 485 -2.28 19.81 11.19
N CYS A 486 -3.17 19.42 10.26
CA CYS A 486 -4.60 19.34 10.52
C CYS A 486 -5.15 17.93 10.30
N SER A 487 -6.00 17.43 11.19
CA SER A 487 -6.56 16.07 11.10
C SER A 487 -5.46 15.01 11.03
N ALA A 488 -5.46 14.15 10.00
CA ALA A 488 -4.36 13.24 9.68
C ALA A 488 -2.99 13.96 9.64
N GLY A 489 -2.94 15.20 9.17
CA GLY A 489 -1.72 16.01 9.20
C GLY A 489 -1.29 16.43 10.61
N GLY A 490 -2.25 16.65 11.53
CA GLY A 490 -1.99 16.95 12.93
C GLY A 490 -1.40 15.75 13.66
N GLN A 491 -1.99 14.56 13.42
CA GLN A 491 -1.42 13.29 13.86
C GLN A 491 0.01 13.09 13.33
N LEU A 492 0.25 13.36 12.03
CA LEU A 492 1.58 13.25 11.43
C LEU A 492 2.56 14.30 11.99
N ALA A 493 2.12 15.53 12.27
CA ALA A 493 2.94 16.56 12.90
C ALA A 493 3.38 16.15 14.32
N ALA A 494 2.45 15.60 15.10
CA ALA A 494 2.74 15.07 16.43
C ALA A 494 3.70 13.88 16.35
N LEU A 495 3.47 12.94 15.44
CA LEU A 495 4.34 11.77 15.26
C LEU A 495 5.75 12.19 14.83
N LEU A 496 5.86 13.13 13.89
CA LEU A 496 7.13 13.71 13.46
C LEU A 496 7.89 14.35 14.63
N GLY A 497 7.20 15.15 15.45
CA GLY A 497 7.82 15.85 16.58
C GLY A 497 8.15 14.97 17.79
N THR A 498 7.56 13.78 17.91
CA THR A 498 7.91 12.80 18.96
C THR A 498 8.92 11.74 18.51
N THR A 499 9.25 11.70 17.22
CA THR A 499 10.12 10.65 16.63
C THR A 499 11.33 11.22 15.87
N GLY A 500 11.65 12.52 16.00
CA GLY A 500 12.66 13.21 15.20
C GLY A 500 14.08 12.61 15.20
N ASP A 501 14.41 11.77 16.17
CA ASP A 501 15.69 11.09 16.35
C ASP A 501 15.55 9.55 16.39
N LEU A 502 14.36 9.03 16.08
CA LEU A 502 14.12 7.60 16.05
C LEU A 502 14.64 7.01 14.74
N SER A 503 15.78 6.33 14.78
CA SER A 503 16.41 5.71 13.62
C SER A 503 15.45 4.82 12.81
N ALA A 504 14.56 4.08 13.50
CA ALA A 504 13.57 3.21 12.87
C ALA A 504 12.57 3.95 11.95
N LEU A 505 12.35 5.25 12.17
CA LEU A 505 11.43 6.08 11.38
C LEU A 505 12.14 7.18 10.58
N GLU A 506 13.47 7.25 10.54
CA GLU A 506 14.18 8.31 9.81
C GLU A 506 14.04 8.18 8.28
N GLY A 507 13.86 6.96 7.76
CA GLY A 507 13.87 6.64 6.34
C GLY A 507 15.25 6.83 5.66
N SER A 508 15.41 6.32 4.44
CA SER A 508 16.64 6.41 3.64
C SER A 508 16.67 7.67 2.74
N GLY A 509 16.20 8.80 3.29
CA GLY A 509 15.58 9.89 2.55
C GLY A 509 16.36 10.63 1.46
N CYS A 510 15.65 11.45 0.68
CA CYS A 510 16.13 12.20 -0.49
C CYS A 510 17.15 13.30 -0.15
N THR A 511 17.13 13.81 1.08
CA THR A 511 18.06 14.86 1.55
C THR A 511 18.79 14.35 2.78
N SER A 512 20.04 13.92 2.63
CA SER A 512 20.88 13.44 3.73
C SER A 512 21.65 14.58 4.41
N GLY A 513 22.19 14.34 5.61
CA GLY A 513 23.11 15.27 6.28
C GLY A 513 22.45 16.38 7.09
N HIS A 514 21.11 16.45 7.12
CA HIS A 514 20.34 17.36 7.95
C HIS A 514 19.46 16.59 8.94
N SER A 515 19.23 17.18 10.12
CA SER A 515 18.30 16.61 11.11
C SER A 515 16.85 16.67 10.61
N SER A 516 16.00 15.76 11.08
CA SER A 516 14.54 15.80 10.87
C SER A 516 13.76 16.33 12.10
N ILE A 517 14.46 16.69 13.19
CA ILE A 517 13.86 17.14 14.46
C ILE A 517 13.17 18.49 14.27
N VAL A 518 11.98 18.67 14.82
CA VAL A 518 11.28 19.97 14.90
C VAL A 518 11.27 20.47 16.35
N GLN A 519 11.16 21.80 16.53
CA GLN A 519 11.20 22.47 17.83
C GLN A 519 9.82 22.82 18.40
N ALA A 520 8.76 22.69 17.60
CA ALA A 520 7.39 22.89 18.05
C ALA A 520 6.41 22.06 17.23
N ILE A 521 5.34 21.60 17.87
CA ILE A 521 4.23 20.87 17.24
C ILE A 521 2.96 21.72 17.41
N VAL A 522 2.21 21.88 16.33
CA VAL A 522 0.84 22.40 16.36
C VAL A 522 -0.07 21.35 15.75
N ASP A 523 -0.82 20.67 16.61
CA ASP A 523 -1.79 19.65 16.24
C ASP A 523 -3.19 20.27 16.18
N VAL A 524 -3.73 20.41 14.97
CA VAL A 524 -5.10 20.89 14.76
C VAL A 524 -6.00 19.70 14.50
N ASP A 525 -6.68 19.25 15.55
CA ASP A 525 -7.68 18.20 15.51
C ASP A 525 -7.19 16.85 14.94
N GLY A 526 -5.93 16.50 15.19
CA GLY A 526 -5.35 15.18 14.93
C GLY A 526 -5.50 14.24 16.11
N LEU A 527 -5.64 12.94 15.81
CA LEU A 527 -5.65 11.90 16.85
C LEU A 527 -4.23 11.55 17.28
N LEU A 528 -4.05 11.22 18.56
CA LEU A 528 -2.73 10.98 19.16
C LEU A 528 -2.50 9.51 19.57
N ALA A 529 -3.55 8.69 19.54
CA ALA A 529 -3.48 7.25 19.75
C ALA A 529 -4.57 6.49 18.99
N PHE A 530 -4.17 5.58 18.10
CA PHE A 530 -5.08 4.75 17.30
C PHE A 530 -5.69 3.58 18.10
N ASP A 531 -4.98 3.09 19.13
CA ASP A 531 -5.48 2.03 20.01
C ASP A 531 -6.38 2.55 21.14
N HIS A 532 -6.57 3.87 21.24
CA HIS A 532 -7.43 4.49 22.25
C HIS A 532 -8.92 4.20 22.02
N PRO A 533 -9.73 3.95 23.08
CA PRO A 533 -11.17 3.68 22.94
C PRO A 533 -11.95 4.77 22.20
N GLU A 534 -11.54 6.03 22.34
CA GLU A 534 -12.21 7.17 21.70
C GLU A 534 -11.92 7.31 20.20
N SER A 535 -10.89 6.64 19.67
CA SER A 535 -10.42 6.89 18.30
C SER A 535 -11.50 6.66 17.25
N GLY A 536 -12.31 5.61 17.42
CA GLY A 536 -13.28 5.14 16.43
C GLY A 536 -12.66 4.62 15.11
N GLU A 537 -11.39 4.95 14.82
CA GLU A 537 -10.64 4.36 13.71
C GLU A 537 -10.42 2.86 13.97
N GLY A 538 -10.56 2.06 12.91
CA GLY A 538 -10.50 0.60 12.98
C GLY A 538 -11.83 -0.09 13.32
N ASP A 539 -12.90 0.65 13.61
CA ASP A 539 -14.28 0.13 13.54
C ASP A 539 -14.74 0.10 12.07
N ASP A 540 -14.40 -0.98 11.39
CA ASP A 540 -14.71 -1.18 9.98
C ASP A 540 -16.09 -1.84 9.75
N SER A 541 -16.98 -1.83 10.76
CA SER A 541 -18.29 -2.51 10.70
C SER A 541 -19.25 -1.96 9.64
N ARG A 542 -19.13 -0.67 9.30
CA ARG A 542 -19.95 -0.01 8.27
C ARG A 542 -19.18 0.27 6.98
N ALA A 543 -17.98 0.82 7.13
CA ALA A 543 -17.08 1.16 6.03
C ALA A 543 -15.65 1.09 6.54
N THR A 544 -14.71 0.72 5.66
CA THR A 544 -13.31 0.69 6.01
C THR A 544 -12.81 2.09 6.39
N SER A 545 -12.20 2.19 7.57
CA SER A 545 -11.67 3.41 8.14
C SER A 545 -10.44 3.91 7.39
N ALA A 546 -10.18 5.21 7.49
CA ALA A 546 -9.04 5.84 6.85
C ALA A 546 -7.71 5.27 7.38
N ALA A 547 -7.66 4.97 8.68
CA ALA A 547 -6.54 4.26 9.30
C ALA A 547 -6.35 2.85 8.71
N THR A 548 -7.40 2.04 8.59
CA THR A 548 -7.30 0.70 7.97
C THR A 548 -6.76 0.77 6.54
N HIS A 549 -7.18 1.77 5.75
CA HIS A 549 -6.61 2.01 4.44
C HIS A 549 -5.11 2.36 4.50
N TRP A 550 -4.69 3.16 5.48
CA TRP A 550 -3.31 3.59 5.63
C TRP A 550 -2.36 2.52 6.15
N PHE A 551 -2.84 1.63 7.01
CA PHE A 551 -2.07 0.48 7.51
C PHE A 551 -2.12 -0.73 6.57
N GLY A 552 -3.06 -0.75 5.62
CA GLY A 552 -3.22 -1.83 4.67
C GLY A 552 -3.90 -3.09 5.24
N GLY A 553 -4.36 -3.03 6.49
CA GLY A 553 -5.02 -4.13 7.19
C GLY A 553 -5.80 -3.66 8.42
N PRO A 554 -6.76 -4.46 8.89
CA PRO A 554 -7.61 -4.08 10.03
C PRO A 554 -6.80 -4.04 11.34
N LYS A 555 -7.28 -3.24 12.29
CA LYS A 555 -6.66 -3.08 13.62
C LYS A 555 -6.45 -4.40 14.36
N THR A 556 -7.36 -5.36 14.19
CA THR A 556 -7.32 -6.68 14.82
C THR A 556 -6.13 -7.54 14.37
N GLU A 557 -5.61 -7.30 13.17
CA GLU A 557 -4.49 -8.07 12.58
C GLU A 557 -3.17 -7.30 12.64
N THR A 558 -3.24 -5.96 12.68
CA THR A 558 -2.06 -5.08 12.56
C THR A 558 -1.82 -4.20 13.79
N VAL A 559 -2.28 -4.61 14.97
CA VAL A 559 -2.26 -3.81 16.21
C VAL A 559 -0.90 -3.18 16.54
N ALA A 560 0.20 -3.88 16.26
CA ALA A 560 1.56 -3.38 16.49
C ALA A 560 1.85 -2.12 15.64
N LEU A 561 1.45 -2.13 14.36
CA LEU A 561 1.61 -0.99 13.45
C LEU A 561 0.73 0.19 13.88
N TRP A 562 -0.51 -0.08 14.31
CA TRP A 562 -1.43 0.95 14.80
C TRP A 562 -0.89 1.65 16.06
N ARG A 563 -0.28 0.86 16.96
CA ARG A 563 0.40 1.41 18.13
C ARG A 563 1.67 2.17 17.73
N GLU A 564 2.51 1.61 16.87
CA GLU A 564 3.73 2.26 16.38
C GLU A 564 3.43 3.63 15.76
N ALA A 565 2.37 3.77 14.98
CA ALA A 565 2.00 5.06 14.38
C ALA A 565 1.37 6.07 15.36
N SER A 566 1.22 5.73 16.64
CA SER A 566 0.61 6.63 17.63
C SER A 566 1.68 7.54 18.26
N PRO A 567 1.56 8.88 18.18
CA PRO A 567 2.47 9.79 18.87
C PRO A 567 2.65 9.46 20.36
N LEU A 568 1.56 9.06 21.04
CA LEU A 568 1.53 8.65 22.45
C LEU A 568 2.53 7.52 22.79
N THR A 569 2.90 6.68 21.83
CA THR A 569 3.85 5.59 22.04
C THR A 569 5.25 6.08 22.36
N TYR A 570 5.63 7.26 21.87
CA TYR A 570 7.01 7.75 21.96
C TYR A 570 7.22 8.81 23.04
N VAL A 571 6.16 9.38 23.59
CA VAL A 571 6.26 10.53 24.50
C VAL A 571 6.85 10.20 25.86
N ASN A 572 6.98 8.91 26.21
CA ASN A 572 7.63 8.44 27.44
C ASN A 572 9.11 8.07 27.27
N ARG A 573 9.67 8.17 26.07
CA ARG A 573 11.09 7.89 25.80
C ARG A 573 12.00 8.80 26.62
N THR A 574 12.97 8.22 27.33
CA THR A 574 13.89 8.94 28.22
C THR A 574 15.15 9.43 27.52
N ASP A 575 15.49 8.82 26.38
CA ASP A 575 16.64 9.16 25.54
C ASP A 575 16.45 10.45 24.75
N THR A 576 15.22 10.98 24.69
CA THR A 576 14.86 12.11 23.83
C THR A 576 13.89 13.05 24.55
N LYS A 577 13.87 14.33 24.17
CA LYS A 577 12.87 15.28 24.65
C LYS A 577 11.96 15.67 23.48
N PRO A 578 10.68 15.26 23.46
CA PRO A 578 9.78 15.65 22.38
C PRO A 578 9.53 17.17 22.41
N ALA A 579 9.20 17.71 21.24
CA ALA A 579 8.95 19.14 21.08
C ALA A 579 7.70 19.58 21.88
N PRO A 580 7.68 20.82 22.42
CA PRO A 580 6.45 21.42 22.94
C PRO A 580 5.29 21.34 21.95
N ILE A 581 4.07 21.19 22.45
CA ILE A 581 2.88 20.96 21.62
C ILE A 581 1.73 21.92 21.97
N LEU A 582 1.12 22.48 20.94
CA LEU A 582 -0.20 23.13 20.99
C LEU A 582 -1.22 22.19 20.36
N ILE A 583 -2.34 21.96 21.05
CA ILE A 583 -3.46 21.15 20.56
C ILE A 583 -4.69 22.05 20.39
N LEU A 584 -5.24 22.09 19.18
CA LEU A 584 -6.45 22.84 18.84
C LEU A 584 -7.54 21.85 18.41
N ASN A 585 -8.57 21.66 19.23
CA ASN A 585 -9.61 20.65 18.97
C ASN A 585 -10.94 21.26 18.51
N SER A 586 -11.64 20.50 17.67
CA SER A 586 -13.06 20.68 17.36
C SER A 586 -13.93 20.13 18.49
N SER A 587 -15.25 20.25 18.35
CA SER A 587 -16.21 19.64 19.27
C SER A 587 -16.48 18.16 18.96
N VAL A 588 -15.64 17.50 18.14
CA VAL A 588 -15.82 16.09 17.74
C VAL A 588 -14.96 15.18 18.62
N ASP A 589 -15.61 14.47 19.56
CA ASP A 589 -14.96 13.68 20.62
C ASP A 589 -13.87 12.72 20.11
N ARG A 590 -14.12 12.02 18.99
CA ARG A 590 -13.15 11.03 18.47
C ARG A 590 -11.79 11.64 18.11
N MET A 591 -11.75 12.94 17.82
CA MET A 591 -10.51 13.65 17.51
C MET A 591 -9.67 13.97 18.75
N HIS A 592 -10.18 13.69 19.95
CA HIS A 592 -9.45 13.90 21.22
C HIS A 592 -8.72 12.62 21.66
N ALA A 593 -8.82 11.53 20.90
CA ALA A 593 -8.26 10.23 21.23
C ALA A 593 -6.75 10.29 21.52
N GLY A 594 -6.38 9.93 22.75
CA GLY A 594 -4.99 9.93 23.24
C GLY A 594 -4.47 11.29 23.73
N ARG A 595 -5.24 12.38 23.59
CA ARG A 595 -4.83 13.74 23.99
C ARG A 595 -4.48 13.82 25.46
N ASP A 596 -5.41 13.46 26.33
CA ASP A 596 -5.24 13.67 27.77
C ASP A 596 -4.13 12.77 28.34
N ALA A 597 -3.99 11.55 27.81
CA ALA A 597 -2.88 10.65 28.12
C ALA A 597 -1.52 11.24 27.70
N LEU A 598 -1.44 11.83 26.50
CA LEU A 598 -0.21 12.48 26.02
C LEU A 598 0.14 13.70 26.88
N LEU A 599 -0.85 14.54 27.19
CA LEU A 599 -0.65 15.74 28.02
C LEU A 599 -0.22 15.40 29.45
N ALA A 600 -0.76 14.31 30.03
CA ALA A 600 -0.33 13.82 31.34
C ALA A 600 1.17 13.47 31.34
N VAL A 601 1.64 12.80 30.28
CA VAL A 601 3.07 12.51 30.10
C VAL A 601 3.89 13.78 29.94
N TYR A 602 3.46 14.71 29.08
CA TYR A 602 4.18 15.98 28.88
C TYR A 602 4.31 16.78 30.18
N LYS A 603 3.22 16.85 30.96
CA LYS A 603 3.20 17.50 32.27
C LYS A 603 4.18 16.84 33.24
N ALA A 604 4.16 15.51 33.35
CA ALA A 604 5.09 14.76 34.20
C ALA A 604 6.55 14.99 33.81
N ARG A 605 6.81 15.26 32.53
CA ARG A 605 8.16 15.51 31.98
C ARG A 605 8.55 17.00 31.93
N GLY A 606 7.68 17.91 32.40
CA GLY A 606 7.94 19.35 32.35
C GLY A 606 8.06 19.92 30.93
N ILE A 607 7.36 19.32 29.96
CA ILE A 607 7.34 19.77 28.57
C ILE A 607 6.15 20.70 28.38
N TYR A 608 6.38 21.84 27.72
CA TYR A 608 5.36 22.88 27.57
C TYR A 608 4.23 22.43 26.65
N THR A 609 2.99 22.67 27.07
CA THR A 609 1.78 22.31 26.34
C THR A 609 0.73 23.41 26.42
N GLU A 610 -0.03 23.61 25.34
CA GLU A 610 -1.24 24.43 25.31
C GLU A 610 -2.39 23.63 24.66
N VAL A 611 -3.62 23.84 25.13
CA VAL A 611 -4.82 23.17 24.58
C VAL A 611 -5.96 24.16 24.50
N TYR A 612 -6.62 24.22 23.34
CA TYR A 612 -7.86 24.99 23.15
C TYR A 612 -8.88 24.15 22.39
N THR A 613 -10.14 24.20 22.83
CA THR A 613 -11.25 23.51 22.20
C THR A 613 -12.27 24.52 21.72
N PHE A 614 -12.67 24.43 20.45
CA PHE A 614 -13.69 25.28 19.87
C PHE A 614 -15.07 24.62 20.02
N ALA A 615 -15.95 25.27 20.79
CA ALA A 615 -17.35 24.87 20.89
C ALA A 615 -18.03 24.92 19.50
N ASP A 616 -18.88 23.93 19.23
CA ASP A 616 -19.66 23.78 17.99
C ASP A 616 -18.84 23.76 16.69
N ALA A 617 -17.53 23.60 16.77
CA ALA A 617 -16.66 23.55 15.60
C ALA A 617 -16.79 22.18 14.90
N PRO A 618 -17.08 22.14 13.59
CA PRO A 618 -17.00 20.89 12.83
C PRO A 618 -15.54 20.46 12.72
N HIS A 619 -15.29 19.19 12.36
CA HIS A 619 -13.92 18.69 12.20
C HIS A 619 -13.03 19.62 11.35
N PRO A 620 -13.36 19.99 10.09
CA PRO A 620 -12.53 20.89 9.27
C PRO A 620 -12.63 22.39 9.62
N PHE A 621 -12.82 22.76 10.89
CA PHE A 621 -13.05 24.16 11.31
C PHE A 621 -11.95 25.14 10.91
N TRP A 622 -10.69 24.68 10.86
CA TRP A 622 -9.53 25.48 10.48
C TRP A 622 -9.58 25.95 9.01
N LEU A 623 -10.52 25.49 8.20
CA LEU A 623 -10.72 25.98 6.84
C LEU A 623 -11.71 27.15 6.76
N PHE A 624 -12.41 27.47 7.86
CA PHE A 624 -13.60 28.32 7.83
C PHE A 624 -13.60 29.41 8.91
N ASN A 625 -14.18 30.55 8.57
CA ASN A 625 -14.57 31.55 9.56
C ASN A 625 -15.86 31.09 10.27
N PRO A 626 -16.02 31.37 11.58
CA PRO A 626 -15.17 32.25 12.39
C PRO A 626 -13.99 31.58 13.10
N TRP A 627 -13.81 30.26 12.98
CA TRP A 627 -12.79 29.53 13.76
C TRP A 627 -11.35 29.69 13.25
N PHE A 628 -11.17 30.00 11.97
CA PHE A 628 -9.85 30.17 11.36
C PHE A 628 -8.99 31.22 12.08
N GLU A 629 -9.54 32.40 12.34
CA GLU A 629 -8.76 33.50 12.92
C GLU A 629 -8.28 33.17 14.35
N PRO A 630 -9.13 32.71 15.29
CA PRO A 630 -8.68 32.22 16.60
C PRO A 630 -7.64 31.09 16.50
N THR A 631 -7.81 30.15 15.58
CA THR A 631 -6.85 29.05 15.34
C THR A 631 -5.45 29.60 15.06
N MET A 632 -5.36 30.59 14.18
CA MET A 632 -4.09 31.22 13.83
C MET A 632 -3.54 32.10 14.95
N GLN A 633 -4.39 32.79 15.70
CA GLN A 633 -3.97 33.60 16.86
C GLN A 633 -3.31 32.74 17.94
N TYR A 634 -3.93 31.62 18.34
CA TYR A 634 -3.33 30.69 19.30
C TYR A 634 -2.04 30.08 18.76
N THR A 635 -2.04 29.67 17.48
CA THR A 635 -0.85 29.15 16.80
C THR A 635 0.33 30.13 16.86
N MET A 636 0.13 31.39 16.46
CA MET A 636 1.19 32.39 16.43
C MET A 636 1.67 32.79 17.84
N ALA A 637 0.77 32.82 18.82
CA ALA A 637 1.12 33.08 20.22
C ALA A 637 2.02 31.98 20.79
N PHE A 638 1.66 30.72 20.55
CA PHE A 638 2.44 29.55 20.93
C PHE A 638 3.81 29.52 20.23
N LEU A 639 3.85 29.68 18.90
CA LEU A 639 5.11 29.67 18.15
C LEU A 639 6.06 30.78 18.60
N LYS A 640 5.56 31.99 18.86
CA LYS A 640 6.35 33.11 19.39
C LYS A 640 6.92 32.82 20.79
N ARG A 641 6.26 31.96 21.56
CA ARG A 641 6.74 31.55 22.88
C ARG A 641 7.81 30.46 22.79
N VAL A 642 7.64 29.49 21.91
CA VAL A 642 8.49 28.30 21.82
C VAL A 642 9.72 28.51 20.93
N LEU A 643 9.60 29.26 19.85
CA LEU A 643 10.66 29.49 18.86
C LEU A 643 11.40 30.83 19.07
N ARG A 644 11.75 31.15 20.31
CA ARG A 644 12.44 32.41 20.63
C ARG A 644 13.87 32.44 20.16
#